data_AF-A0A0Q8W1R2-F1
#
_entry.id   AF-A0A0Q8W1R2-F1
#
_cell.length_a   1.000
_cell.length_b   1.000
_cell.length_c   1.000
_cell.angle_alpha   90.00
_cell.angle_beta   90.00
_cell.angle_gamma   90.00
#
_symmetry.space_group_name_H-M   'P 1'
#
loop_
_entity.id
_entity.type
_entity.pdbx_description
1 polymer ?
#
loop_
_entity_poly.entity_id
_entity_poly.type
_entity_poly.pdbx_seq_one_letter_code
_entity_poly.pdbx_strand_id
1 'polypeptide(L)'
;MHDAPTTHSNDQTDHSTPADASVHRSVRRPVVAITAMLALIVIQAVADPTGLLALVGWSGAIPQPSAGVWPFAPYVVFVPVVLGVVWWVAVRAGDRFWTLTAGVVLAVLLAQAAACFVMTWDLAVAGWAAGFVTAKAVPAALIVAALARWLGGPTTRQTLERGSIWPSAVIFAVVAPLLAGLWWTGAVYADGIPMARPDRGILSMIIAMVLIAGATALSLRWMRARVPGVLGGWLAALVAGGLVGIVQAIVALIVDGGFAGDIWPLMAAYVTVADGLAFGACVGWIVGVSAVILDRVRAGRTARAARAPEVVAASVAVLALGATLGLPSAEVASAAAVDSAAEASPPEGFLRAEGSIITDGDGNQVLLRGANVNQLVDFYQPQADVPATRPLTEDDYADMAEYGFNVVRLNISWSALEPERGTLDPEYLSKIEDAVDWGTEHGIYTVLDMHQDGWWNGPTEEGTVCRPGTEEMWGYDGAPEWATITDDAPRCQFTGRDISPAGDRAFQNFYFDTDGVQTAFAETWGRLAAEFRDEPMVAGFDLINEPGFGETAPVTTSHQLGKFYDRAIDEIRGAGAEQIVFFEPSILWSGLGFDTGPTPGFTDDDNIVFSPHLYAESITMDRDLGIPPIVSIERQFALAQRVADIYDAPLWSGEYGYWGEDDDVLARLNRYADAEDERRLGSAYWVWKQACGDPQNGIGPVGNALMMQDCETGGDAPPKSDLLEILSRAYPQAAPGVLASLEADGAAIDLAGTTDAGSCGLEVWIPGSAEPDVQVTGITKVETTEVPGGWIVTGCADGDYTLSTTR
;
A
#
# COMPACT_ATOMS: atom_id res chain seq x y z
N MET A 1 77.33 -55.42 16.19
CA MET A 1 77.61 -54.48 17.29
C MET A 1 78.07 -53.18 16.64
N HIS A 2 77.26 -52.13 16.79
CA HIS A 2 77.49 -50.69 16.57
C HIS A 2 77.93 -50.12 15.20
N ASP A 3 76.96 -49.43 14.58
CA ASP A 3 76.88 -47.98 14.30
C ASP A 3 77.85 -47.26 13.32
N ALA A 4 77.33 -47.05 12.10
CA ALA A 4 76.96 -45.76 11.44
C ALA A 4 78.06 -44.73 10.97
N PRO A 5 77.75 -43.77 10.04
CA PRO A 5 78.43 -43.66 8.73
C PRO A 5 78.88 -42.22 8.32
N THR A 6 79.52 -42.04 7.15
CA THR A 6 79.57 -40.76 6.38
C THR A 6 79.82 -41.05 4.87
N THR A 7 78.80 -40.84 4.02
CA THR A 7 78.58 -39.74 3.03
C THR A 7 79.23 -39.92 1.65
N HIS A 8 78.39 -40.12 0.62
CA HIS A 8 78.25 -39.23 -0.54
C HIS A 8 77.08 -39.70 -1.42
N SER A 9 76.04 -38.87 -1.59
CA SER A 9 74.95 -39.06 -2.55
C SER A 9 74.95 -37.90 -3.54
N ASN A 10 75.11 -38.23 -4.82
CA ASN A 10 74.51 -37.47 -5.92
C ASN A 10 73.05 -37.92 -6.01
N ASP A 11 72.09 -36.98 -6.11
CA ASP A 11 71.13 -37.08 -7.20
C ASP A 11 70.37 -35.77 -7.47
N GLN A 12 69.85 -35.73 -8.69
CA GLN A 12 69.40 -34.64 -9.53
C GLN A 12 68.36 -33.68 -8.94
N THR A 13 68.57 -32.40 -9.26
CA THR A 13 67.62 -31.29 -9.16
C THR A 13 66.53 -31.41 -10.23
N ASP A 14 65.29 -31.67 -9.81
CA ASP A 14 64.10 -31.55 -10.65
C ASP A 14 63.52 -30.13 -10.51
N HIS A 15 63.55 -29.37 -11.60
CA HIS A 15 62.97 -28.04 -11.71
C HIS A 15 61.49 -28.17 -12.08
N SER A 16 60.61 -28.27 -11.08
CA SER A 16 59.19 -28.02 -11.25
C SER A 16 58.86 -26.55 -11.01
N THR A 17 58.37 -25.88 -12.05
CA THR A 17 57.83 -24.51 -12.05
C THR A 17 56.58 -24.39 -11.16
N PRO A 18 56.40 -23.29 -10.39
CA PRO A 18 55.22 -23.07 -9.54
C PRO A 18 54.02 -22.51 -10.32
N ALA A 19 53.81 -22.94 -11.58
CA ALA A 19 52.78 -22.40 -12.45
C ALA A 19 51.47 -23.22 -12.49
N ASP A 20 51.48 -24.49 -12.04
CA ASP A 20 50.33 -25.39 -12.22
C ASP A 20 49.45 -25.61 -10.97
N ALA A 21 49.77 -24.98 -9.83
CA ALA A 21 49.05 -25.21 -8.57
C ALA A 21 47.91 -24.20 -8.28
N SER A 22 47.56 -23.29 -9.20
CA SER A 22 46.70 -22.12 -8.89
C SER A 22 45.28 -22.11 -9.49
N VAL A 23 44.83 -23.18 -10.16
CA VAL A 23 43.54 -23.16 -10.91
C VAL A 23 42.43 -24.04 -10.31
N HIS A 24 42.63 -24.68 -9.16
CA HIS A 24 41.49 -25.21 -8.39
C HIS A 24 40.91 -24.13 -7.46
N ARG A 25 40.11 -23.20 -8.02
CA ARG A 25 39.15 -22.47 -7.17
C ARG A 25 38.28 -23.52 -6.50
N SER A 26 38.35 -23.61 -5.17
CA SER A 26 37.55 -24.52 -4.36
C SER A 26 36.06 -24.33 -4.69
N VAL A 27 35.50 -25.24 -5.50
CA VAL A 27 34.07 -25.27 -5.89
C VAL A 27 33.18 -25.54 -4.68
N ARG A 28 33.77 -26.02 -3.58
CA ARG A 28 33.08 -26.35 -2.33
C ARG A 28 32.27 -25.18 -1.76
N ARG A 29 32.82 -23.96 -1.72
CA ARG A 29 32.12 -22.82 -1.11
C ARG A 29 30.90 -22.36 -1.93
N PRO A 30 31.00 -22.18 -3.26
CA PRO A 30 29.84 -21.96 -4.11
C PRO A 30 28.76 -23.03 -3.98
N VAL A 31 29.15 -24.31 -3.94
CA VAL A 31 28.20 -25.42 -3.74
C VAL A 31 27.49 -25.31 -2.40
N VAL A 32 28.22 -25.06 -1.30
CA VAL A 32 27.60 -24.88 0.02
C VAL A 32 26.63 -23.71 0.03
N ALA A 33 26.96 -22.58 -0.61
CA ALA A 33 26.10 -21.41 -0.63
C ALA A 33 24.77 -21.69 -1.36
N ILE A 34 24.80 -22.34 -2.53
CA ILE A 34 23.57 -22.68 -3.26
C ILE A 34 22.76 -23.75 -2.54
N THR A 35 23.41 -24.75 -1.93
CA THR A 35 22.70 -25.78 -1.16
C THR A 35 22.05 -25.18 0.08
N ALA A 36 22.74 -24.26 0.77
CA ALA A 36 22.17 -23.54 1.91
C ALA A 36 20.98 -22.68 1.49
N MET A 37 21.07 -21.95 0.37
CA MET A 37 19.95 -21.15 -0.15
C MET A 37 18.76 -22.03 -0.53
N LEU A 38 18.99 -23.12 -1.28
CA LEU A 38 17.92 -24.03 -1.68
C LEU A 38 17.25 -24.69 -0.47
N ALA A 39 18.04 -25.16 0.50
CA ALA A 39 17.51 -25.74 1.73
C ALA A 39 16.68 -24.71 2.52
N LEU A 40 17.15 -23.46 2.59
CA LEU A 40 16.42 -22.38 3.26
C LEU A 40 15.07 -22.11 2.58
N ILE A 41 15.04 -22.01 1.24
CA ILE A 41 13.81 -21.82 0.47
C ILE A 41 12.81 -22.94 0.74
N VAL A 42 13.25 -24.20 0.69
CA VAL A 42 12.39 -25.37 0.94
C VAL A 42 11.85 -25.38 2.38
N ILE A 43 12.69 -25.08 3.37
CA ILE A 43 12.28 -25.04 4.78
C ILE A 43 11.27 -23.91 5.01
N GLN A 44 11.52 -22.72 4.45
CA GLN A 44 10.64 -21.56 4.58
C GLN A 44 9.28 -21.80 3.93
N ALA A 45 9.24 -22.35 2.72
CA ALA A 45 7.99 -22.66 2.02
C ALA A 45 7.09 -23.67 2.78
N VAL A 46 7.68 -24.49 3.65
CA VAL A 46 6.92 -25.41 4.52
C VAL A 46 6.47 -24.72 5.81
N ALA A 47 7.32 -23.87 6.38
CA ALA A 47 7.08 -23.22 7.67
C ALA A 47 6.14 -22.01 7.59
N ASP A 48 6.05 -21.38 6.42
CA ASP A 48 5.24 -20.19 6.18
C ASP A 48 4.53 -20.34 4.83
N PRO A 49 3.28 -20.82 4.83
CA PRO A 49 2.53 -21.07 3.61
C PRO A 49 2.06 -19.77 2.94
N THR A 50 1.81 -18.69 3.68
CA THR A 50 1.31 -17.40 3.14
C THR A 50 2.44 -16.64 2.45
N GLY A 51 3.69 -16.96 2.78
CA GLY A 51 4.87 -16.32 2.21
C GLY A 51 5.18 -14.98 2.87
N LEU A 52 4.53 -14.66 4.00
CA LEU A 52 4.71 -13.41 4.74
C LEU A 52 6.16 -13.19 5.20
N LEU A 53 6.88 -14.24 5.57
CA LEU A 53 8.26 -14.28 6.04
C LEU A 53 9.20 -15.07 5.10
N ALA A 54 8.66 -15.95 4.26
CA ALA A 54 9.41 -16.79 3.32
C ALA A 54 9.86 -16.04 2.06
N LEU A 55 11.04 -16.38 1.55
CA LEU A 55 11.50 -15.86 0.24
C LEU A 55 10.64 -16.33 -0.92
N VAL A 56 10.11 -17.55 -0.80
CA VAL A 56 9.14 -18.14 -1.73
C VAL A 56 8.12 -18.86 -0.85
N GLY A 57 6.90 -18.36 -0.81
CA GLY A 57 5.79 -19.01 -0.12
C GLY A 57 5.31 -20.25 -0.87
N TRP A 58 4.60 -21.12 -0.16
CA TRP A 58 3.79 -22.15 -0.79
C TRP A 58 2.51 -22.35 0.02
N SER A 59 1.45 -21.71 -0.45
CA SER A 59 0.12 -21.73 0.15
C SER A 59 -0.45 -23.15 0.25
N GLY A 60 0.11 -24.12 -0.49
CA GLY A 60 -0.48 -25.45 -0.67
C GLY A 60 -1.23 -25.55 -1.99
N ALA A 61 -1.47 -24.40 -2.62
CA ALA A 61 -2.09 -24.30 -3.91
C ALA A 61 -1.30 -25.01 -5.01
N ILE A 62 -2.01 -25.46 -6.04
CA ILE A 62 -1.46 -26.14 -7.21
C ILE A 62 -1.45 -25.16 -8.38
N PRO A 63 -0.27 -24.68 -8.83
CA PRO A 63 -0.17 -23.74 -9.95
C PRO A 63 -0.84 -24.27 -11.22
N GLN A 64 -1.83 -23.53 -11.74
CA GLN A 64 -2.55 -23.91 -12.95
C GLN A 64 -1.92 -23.27 -14.20
N PRO A 65 -1.59 -24.04 -15.24
CA PRO A 65 -1.08 -23.47 -16.51
C PRO A 65 -2.06 -22.54 -17.22
N SER A 66 -3.37 -22.70 -16.99
CA SER A 66 -4.42 -21.84 -17.57
C SER A 66 -4.35 -20.41 -17.07
N ALA A 67 -3.89 -20.19 -15.84
CA ALA A 67 -3.69 -18.87 -15.24
C ALA A 67 -2.45 -18.12 -15.79
N GLY A 68 -1.76 -18.70 -16.78
CA GLY A 68 -0.62 -18.07 -17.44
C GLY A 68 0.69 -18.23 -16.68
N VAL A 69 1.53 -17.19 -16.70
CA VAL A 69 2.93 -17.28 -16.21
C VAL A 69 3.08 -16.92 -14.74
N TRP A 70 2.13 -16.16 -14.17
CA TRP A 70 2.27 -15.63 -12.82
C TRP A 70 2.37 -16.71 -11.73
N PRO A 71 1.60 -17.84 -11.76
CA PRO A 71 1.65 -18.84 -10.68
C PRO A 71 3.02 -19.53 -10.61
N PHE A 72 3.76 -19.50 -11.72
CA PHE A 72 5.05 -20.17 -11.85
C PHE A 72 6.21 -19.23 -11.55
N ALA A 73 6.05 -17.91 -11.60
CA ALA A 73 7.15 -16.95 -11.49
C ALA A 73 8.00 -17.13 -10.21
N PRO A 74 7.43 -17.38 -9.02
CA PRO A 74 8.23 -17.66 -7.81
C PRO A 74 9.07 -18.94 -7.92
N TYR A 75 8.67 -19.93 -8.71
CA TYR A 75 9.35 -21.22 -8.80
C TYR A 75 10.30 -21.32 -9.99
N VAL A 76 9.89 -20.82 -11.17
CA VAL A 76 10.64 -21.00 -12.43
C VAL A 76 11.48 -19.78 -12.79
N VAL A 77 11.24 -18.63 -12.16
CA VAL A 77 12.04 -17.41 -12.36
C VAL A 77 12.87 -17.12 -11.11
N PHE A 78 12.22 -16.90 -9.96
CA PHE A 78 12.92 -16.48 -8.74
C PHE A 78 13.97 -17.52 -8.31
N VAL A 79 13.59 -18.80 -8.14
CA VAL A 79 14.52 -19.85 -7.64
C VAL A 79 15.74 -20.03 -8.55
N PRO A 80 15.62 -20.19 -9.89
CA PRO A 80 16.80 -20.29 -10.75
C PRO A 80 17.67 -19.03 -10.74
N VAL A 81 17.08 -17.84 -10.73
CA VAL A 81 17.82 -16.57 -10.71
C VAL A 81 18.59 -16.43 -9.39
N VAL A 82 17.96 -16.64 -8.23
CA VAL A 82 18.64 -16.51 -6.94
C VAL A 82 19.78 -17.51 -6.82
N LEU A 83 19.59 -18.78 -7.22
CA LEU A 83 20.66 -19.79 -7.16
C LEU A 83 21.81 -19.46 -8.11
N GLY A 84 21.51 -18.98 -9.32
CA GLY A 84 22.51 -18.55 -10.30
C GLY A 84 23.35 -17.37 -9.82
N VAL A 85 22.71 -16.35 -9.25
CA VAL A 85 23.41 -15.17 -8.73
C VAL A 85 24.15 -15.48 -7.43
N VAL A 86 23.59 -16.28 -6.51
CA VAL A 86 24.30 -16.77 -5.30
C VAL A 86 25.56 -17.53 -5.68
N TRP A 87 25.49 -18.44 -6.66
CA TRP A 87 26.66 -19.14 -7.18
C TRP A 87 27.71 -18.16 -7.69
N TRP A 88 27.29 -17.24 -8.56
CA TRP A 88 28.16 -16.25 -9.18
C TRP A 88 28.89 -15.38 -8.14
N VAL A 89 28.15 -14.90 -7.14
CA VAL A 89 28.70 -14.14 -6.01
C VAL A 89 29.66 -14.99 -5.20
N ALA A 90 29.29 -16.23 -4.84
CA ALA A 90 30.14 -17.10 -4.05
C ALA A 90 31.47 -17.43 -4.75
N VAL A 91 31.46 -17.60 -6.07
CA VAL A 91 32.67 -17.82 -6.89
C VAL A 91 33.60 -16.61 -6.92
N ARG A 92 33.06 -15.39 -6.82
CA ARG A 92 33.82 -14.14 -6.98
C ARG A 92 34.17 -13.44 -5.67
N ALA A 93 33.40 -13.68 -4.62
CA ALA A 93 33.43 -12.90 -3.38
C ALA A 93 33.27 -13.74 -2.10
N GLY A 94 32.97 -15.04 -2.20
CA GLY A 94 32.44 -15.87 -1.12
C GLY A 94 33.33 -16.02 0.13
N ASP A 95 34.61 -15.66 0.05
CA ASP A 95 35.59 -15.84 1.13
C ASP A 95 35.37 -14.90 2.32
N ARG A 96 34.56 -13.85 2.14
CA ARG A 96 34.32 -12.79 3.11
C ARG A 96 32.85 -12.74 3.47
N PHE A 97 32.55 -12.99 4.75
CA PHE A 97 31.18 -13.03 5.29
C PHE A 97 30.31 -11.86 4.82
N TRP A 98 30.66 -10.62 5.20
CA TRP A 98 29.87 -9.44 4.84
C TRP A 98 29.76 -9.16 3.34
N THR A 99 30.76 -9.54 2.56
CA THR A 99 30.73 -9.38 1.10
C THR A 99 29.79 -10.41 0.46
N LEU A 100 29.81 -11.65 0.97
CA LEU A 100 28.87 -12.68 0.55
C LEU A 100 27.45 -12.33 0.97
N THR A 101 27.23 -11.84 2.20
CA THR A 101 25.91 -11.35 2.66
C THR A 101 25.35 -10.31 1.70
N ALA A 102 26.13 -9.26 1.37
CA ALA A 102 25.69 -8.24 0.41
C ALA A 102 25.35 -8.83 -0.97
N GLY A 103 26.11 -9.81 -1.45
CA GLY A 103 25.82 -10.43 -2.73
C GLY A 103 24.66 -11.44 -2.71
N VAL A 104 24.35 -12.05 -1.57
CA VAL A 104 23.12 -12.84 -1.42
C VAL A 104 21.89 -11.93 -1.35
N VAL A 105 21.98 -10.78 -0.67
CA VAL A 105 20.92 -9.74 -0.73
C VAL A 105 20.70 -9.30 -2.17
N LEU A 106 21.78 -8.99 -2.91
CA LEU A 106 21.69 -8.69 -4.35
C LEU A 106 20.96 -9.79 -5.12
N ALA A 107 21.29 -11.07 -4.86
CA ALA A 107 20.69 -12.20 -5.55
C ALA A 107 19.18 -12.29 -5.32
N VAL A 108 18.73 -12.08 -4.08
CA VAL A 108 17.30 -12.11 -3.73
C VAL A 108 16.55 -10.95 -4.38
N LEU A 109 17.07 -9.72 -4.29
CA LEU A 109 16.43 -8.54 -4.89
C LEU A 109 16.31 -8.67 -6.42
N LEU A 110 17.35 -9.17 -7.09
CA LEU A 110 17.29 -9.41 -8.55
C LEU A 110 16.36 -10.54 -8.94
N ALA A 111 16.27 -11.59 -8.11
CA ALA A 111 15.32 -12.68 -8.33
C ALA A 111 13.88 -12.20 -8.18
N GLN A 112 13.61 -11.37 -7.17
CA GLN A 112 12.30 -10.74 -6.96
C GLN A 112 11.95 -9.83 -8.14
N ALA A 113 12.85 -8.92 -8.53
CA ALA A 113 12.63 -8.05 -9.68
C ALA A 113 12.35 -8.86 -10.96
N ALA A 114 13.08 -9.95 -11.20
CA ALA A 114 12.84 -10.79 -12.38
C ALA A 114 11.48 -11.49 -12.33
N ALA A 115 11.07 -11.99 -11.17
CA ALA A 115 9.75 -12.62 -10.99
C ALA A 115 8.63 -11.60 -11.19
N CYS A 116 8.71 -10.43 -10.53
CA CYS A 116 7.74 -9.34 -10.71
C CYS A 116 7.66 -8.91 -12.18
N PHE A 117 8.79 -8.76 -12.87
CA PHE A 117 8.80 -8.38 -14.29
C PHE A 117 8.10 -9.41 -15.18
N VAL A 118 8.27 -10.72 -14.93
CA VAL A 118 7.58 -11.75 -15.72
C VAL A 118 6.07 -11.76 -15.44
N MET A 119 5.66 -11.36 -14.23
CA MET A 119 4.25 -11.24 -13.86
C MET A 119 3.59 -10.00 -14.48
N THR A 120 4.27 -8.85 -14.48
CA THR A 120 3.67 -7.56 -14.88
C THR A 120 4.04 -7.11 -16.28
N TRP A 121 5.16 -7.59 -16.82
CA TRP A 121 5.85 -7.02 -17.99
C TRP A 121 6.25 -5.54 -17.84
N ASP A 122 6.25 -5.04 -16.60
CA ASP A 122 6.59 -3.67 -16.27
C ASP A 122 7.91 -3.62 -15.48
N LEU A 123 8.92 -3.01 -16.08
CA LEU A 123 10.25 -2.91 -15.48
C LEU A 123 10.30 -1.89 -14.34
N ALA A 124 9.49 -0.83 -14.39
CA ALA A 124 9.39 0.16 -13.32
C ALA A 124 8.83 -0.49 -12.05
N VAL A 125 7.66 -1.13 -12.17
CA VAL A 125 7.02 -1.86 -11.08
C VAL A 125 7.93 -2.94 -10.53
N ALA A 126 8.58 -3.73 -11.38
CA ALA A 126 9.46 -4.81 -10.97
C ALA A 126 10.67 -4.34 -10.12
N GLY A 127 11.29 -3.23 -10.52
CA GLY A 127 12.45 -2.69 -9.81
C GLY A 127 12.09 -2.12 -8.44
N TRP A 128 10.92 -1.49 -8.33
CA TRP A 128 10.38 -0.96 -7.09
C TRP A 128 9.88 -2.06 -6.15
N ALA A 129 9.03 -2.97 -6.62
CA ALA A 129 8.46 -4.06 -5.83
C ALA A 129 9.54 -4.98 -5.23
N ALA A 130 10.72 -5.07 -5.86
CA ALA A 130 11.85 -5.81 -5.32
C ALA A 130 12.33 -5.30 -3.95
N GLY A 131 12.07 -4.04 -3.57
CA GLY A 131 12.44 -3.54 -2.24
C GLY A 131 11.72 -4.25 -1.10
N PHE A 132 10.49 -4.68 -1.31
CA PHE A 132 9.62 -5.24 -0.27
C PHE A 132 10.05 -6.64 0.21
N VAL A 133 10.94 -7.31 -0.51
CA VAL A 133 11.53 -8.58 -0.04
C VAL A 133 12.73 -8.35 0.90
N THR A 134 13.15 -7.10 1.14
CA THR A 134 14.37 -6.77 1.89
C THR A 134 14.37 -7.34 3.32
N ALA A 135 13.23 -7.28 4.01
CA ALA A 135 13.09 -7.81 5.38
C ALA A 135 13.44 -9.30 5.45
N LYS A 136 13.21 -10.04 4.36
CA LYS A 136 13.47 -11.48 4.20
C LYS A 136 14.87 -11.75 3.65
N ALA A 137 15.32 -10.90 2.72
CA ALA A 137 16.60 -11.02 2.03
C ALA A 137 17.80 -10.95 2.98
N VAL A 138 17.78 -10.02 3.95
CA VAL A 138 18.92 -9.80 4.87
C VAL A 138 19.13 -10.99 5.82
N PRO A 139 18.12 -11.50 6.55
CA PRO A 139 18.27 -12.69 7.39
C PRO A 139 18.72 -13.93 6.58
N ALA A 140 18.10 -14.17 5.42
CA ALA A 140 18.48 -15.27 4.55
C ALA A 140 19.96 -15.18 4.12
N ALA A 141 20.41 -13.98 3.74
CA ALA A 141 21.78 -13.72 3.37
C ALA A 141 22.79 -13.96 4.51
N LEU A 142 22.43 -13.64 5.75
CA LEU A 142 23.26 -13.91 6.93
C LEU A 142 23.44 -15.42 7.16
N ILE A 143 22.35 -16.19 7.07
CA ILE A 143 22.36 -17.66 7.22
C ILE A 143 23.23 -18.30 6.13
N VAL A 144 22.98 -17.96 4.86
CA VAL A 144 23.72 -18.52 3.72
C VAL A 144 25.22 -18.18 3.82
N ALA A 145 25.55 -16.94 4.17
CA ALA A 145 26.94 -16.52 4.33
C ALA A 145 27.64 -17.22 5.50
N ALA A 146 26.95 -17.49 6.61
CA ALA A 146 27.48 -18.21 7.76
C ALA A 146 27.81 -19.67 7.40
N LEU A 147 26.86 -20.36 6.78
CA LEU A 147 27.05 -21.76 6.34
C LEU A 147 28.16 -21.88 5.30
N ALA A 148 28.19 -21.00 4.30
CA ALA A 148 29.25 -20.96 3.29
C ALA A 148 30.64 -20.70 3.91
N ARG A 149 30.70 -19.90 4.98
CA ARG A 149 31.94 -19.67 5.73
C ARG A 149 32.37 -20.90 6.53
N TRP A 150 31.47 -21.54 7.25
CA TRP A 150 31.79 -22.66 8.14
C TRP A 150 32.08 -23.95 7.37
N LEU A 151 31.31 -24.23 6.31
CA LEU A 151 31.37 -25.51 5.59
C LEU A 151 32.10 -25.42 4.24
N GLY A 152 32.40 -24.20 3.76
CA GLY A 152 33.03 -23.95 2.45
C GLY A 152 34.54 -24.22 2.38
N GLY A 153 35.18 -24.64 3.47
CA GLY A 153 36.61 -24.97 3.52
C GLY A 153 37.54 -23.76 3.63
N PRO A 154 38.87 -23.95 3.48
CA PRO A 154 39.87 -22.89 3.67
C PRO A 154 39.70 -21.70 2.71
N THR A 155 40.19 -20.52 3.13
CA THR A 155 40.08 -19.26 2.38
C THR A 155 41.46 -18.70 2.03
N THR A 156 41.59 -18.12 0.83
CA THR A 156 42.75 -17.29 0.46
C THR A 156 42.25 -15.88 0.17
N ARG A 157 42.44 -14.97 1.13
CA ARG A 157 41.98 -13.58 0.98
C ARG A 157 42.90 -12.81 0.04
N GLN A 158 42.47 -12.62 -1.20
CA GLN A 158 43.16 -11.73 -2.13
C GLN A 158 42.65 -10.29 -1.96
N THR A 159 43.59 -9.34 -1.85
CA THR A 159 43.27 -7.91 -1.89
C THR A 159 43.64 -7.40 -3.27
N LEU A 160 42.69 -6.76 -3.94
CA LEU A 160 42.83 -6.24 -5.30
C LEU A 160 43.25 -4.77 -5.29
N GLU A 161 43.96 -4.33 -6.33
CA GLU A 161 44.20 -2.92 -6.55
C GLU A 161 42.88 -2.19 -6.79
N ARG A 162 42.75 -1.02 -6.15
CA ARG A 162 41.57 -0.18 -6.28
C ARG A 162 41.69 0.61 -7.56
N GLY A 163 40.74 0.41 -8.47
CA GLY A 163 40.59 1.25 -9.67
C GLY A 163 39.95 2.61 -9.40
N SER A 164 39.36 3.21 -10.44
CA SER A 164 38.58 4.45 -10.37
C SER A 164 37.41 4.37 -9.38
N ILE A 165 37.23 5.41 -8.56
CA ILE A 165 36.18 5.47 -7.53
C ILE A 165 35.21 6.60 -7.84
N TRP A 166 35.68 7.85 -7.78
CA TRP A 166 34.82 9.04 -7.84
C TRP A 166 33.97 9.16 -9.11
N PRO A 167 34.49 8.94 -10.34
CA PRO A 167 33.66 9.10 -11.53
C PRO A 167 32.45 8.16 -11.55
N SER A 168 32.61 6.90 -11.12
CA SER A 168 31.49 5.95 -11.02
C SER A 168 30.50 6.32 -9.92
N ALA A 169 30.97 6.88 -8.81
CA ALA A 169 30.12 7.38 -7.74
C ALA A 169 29.30 8.61 -8.18
N VAL A 170 29.91 9.53 -8.93
CA VAL A 170 29.22 10.70 -9.50
C VAL A 170 28.18 10.27 -10.53
N ILE A 171 28.49 9.30 -11.41
CA ILE A 171 27.51 8.74 -12.35
C ILE A 171 26.29 8.21 -11.62
N PHE A 172 26.48 7.45 -10.53
CA PHE A 172 25.36 6.92 -9.75
C PHE A 172 24.47 8.02 -9.16
N ALA A 173 25.10 9.05 -8.58
CA ALA A 173 24.38 10.18 -8.01
C ALA A 173 23.62 11.00 -9.06
N VAL A 174 24.16 11.14 -10.28
CA VAL A 174 23.50 11.86 -11.38
C VAL A 174 22.34 11.06 -11.98
N VAL A 175 22.44 9.73 -12.00
CA VAL A 175 21.35 8.86 -12.48
C VAL A 175 20.20 8.79 -11.47
N ALA A 176 20.47 8.97 -10.18
CA ALA A 176 19.44 8.83 -9.14
C ALA A 176 18.19 9.70 -9.37
N PRO A 177 18.27 11.02 -9.62
CA PRO A 177 17.08 11.82 -9.90
C PRO A 177 16.31 11.47 -11.18
N LEU A 178 16.94 10.77 -12.13
CA LEU A 178 16.29 10.36 -13.38
C LEU A 178 15.47 9.07 -13.23
N LEU A 179 15.80 8.26 -12.22
CA LEU A 179 15.17 6.96 -11.96
C LEU A 179 14.44 6.92 -10.61
N ALA A 180 14.52 8.00 -9.83
CA ALA A 180 13.71 8.19 -8.63
C ALA A 180 12.24 8.38 -9.04
N GLY A 181 11.32 7.84 -8.26
CA GLY A 181 9.91 7.69 -8.62
C GLY A 181 9.60 6.41 -9.42
N LEU A 182 10.57 5.84 -10.14
CA LEU A 182 10.41 4.56 -10.83
C LEU A 182 10.87 3.38 -9.97
N TRP A 183 12.11 3.42 -9.45
CA TRP A 183 12.71 2.33 -8.64
C TRP A 183 13.14 2.77 -7.24
N TRP A 184 13.04 4.07 -6.94
CA TRP A 184 13.31 4.66 -5.63
C TRP A 184 12.15 5.60 -5.31
N THR A 185 11.19 5.15 -4.52
CA THR A 185 10.01 5.98 -4.15
C THR A 185 10.36 6.98 -3.05
N GLY A 186 11.28 6.64 -2.15
CA GLY A 186 11.75 7.52 -1.08
C GLY A 186 10.75 7.55 0.08
N ALA A 187 9.99 6.49 0.28
CA ALA A 187 8.86 6.51 1.20
C ALA A 187 9.34 6.53 2.66
N VAL A 188 9.55 7.73 3.19
CA VAL A 188 9.17 8.05 4.56
C VAL A 188 8.40 9.35 4.50
N TYR A 189 7.20 9.28 5.05
CA TYR A 189 6.20 10.32 5.01
C TYR A 189 6.46 11.45 6.01
N ALA A 190 7.72 11.76 6.30
CA ALA A 190 8.11 12.90 7.12
C ALA A 190 8.83 13.93 6.27
N ASP A 191 8.43 15.20 6.43
CA ASP A 191 9.06 16.29 5.73
C ASP A 191 10.52 16.45 6.18
N GLY A 192 11.38 16.96 5.28
CA GLY A 192 12.79 17.23 5.61
C GLY A 192 13.76 16.06 5.42
N ILE A 193 13.30 14.87 5.03
CA ILE A 193 14.19 13.76 4.66
C ILE A 193 14.78 14.01 3.27
N PRO A 194 16.12 13.95 3.08
CA PRO A 194 16.73 14.19 1.78
C PRO A 194 16.42 13.05 0.81
N MET A 195 15.78 13.37 -0.32
CA MET A 195 15.42 12.43 -1.37
C MET A 195 15.94 12.91 -2.71
N ALA A 196 16.43 12.00 -3.55
CA ALA A 196 16.91 12.33 -4.90
C ALA A 196 15.74 12.52 -5.87
N ARG A 197 14.74 13.31 -5.49
CA ARG A 197 13.46 13.49 -6.18
C ARG A 197 13.25 14.98 -6.48
N PRO A 198 13.03 15.38 -7.75
CA PRO A 198 12.83 16.78 -8.10
C PRO A 198 11.61 17.43 -7.41
N ASP A 199 10.53 16.66 -7.24
CA ASP A 199 9.29 17.07 -6.58
C ASP A 199 9.46 17.36 -5.08
N ARG A 200 10.53 16.85 -4.45
CA ARG A 200 10.88 17.15 -3.05
C ARG A 200 11.74 18.40 -2.88
N GLY A 201 11.91 19.17 -3.96
CA GLY A 201 12.67 20.41 -3.99
C GLY A 201 14.17 20.22 -4.27
N ILE A 202 14.74 21.21 -4.96
CA ILE A 202 16.13 21.17 -5.47
C ILE A 202 17.16 20.95 -4.35
N LEU A 203 16.96 21.55 -3.17
CA LEU A 203 17.90 21.40 -2.06
C LEU A 203 17.92 19.96 -1.52
N SER A 204 16.75 19.37 -1.30
CA SER A 204 16.61 17.96 -0.87
C SER A 204 17.30 17.02 -1.88
N MET A 205 17.03 17.24 -3.16
CA MET A 205 17.63 16.50 -4.27
C MET A 205 19.15 16.59 -4.27
N ILE A 206 19.73 17.80 -4.17
CA ILE A 206 21.18 17.98 -4.16
C ILE A 206 21.83 17.30 -2.94
N ILE A 207 21.23 17.44 -1.75
CA ILE A 207 21.73 16.79 -0.54
C ILE A 207 21.73 15.27 -0.71
N ALA A 208 20.64 14.69 -1.22
CA ALA A 208 20.55 13.26 -1.48
C ALA A 208 21.58 12.79 -2.50
N MET A 209 21.80 13.53 -3.59
CA MET A 209 22.84 13.23 -4.58
C MET A 209 24.25 13.23 -3.95
N VAL A 210 24.55 14.18 -3.07
CA VAL A 210 25.84 14.24 -2.35
C VAL A 210 25.99 13.02 -1.42
N LEU A 211 24.93 12.65 -0.70
CA LEU A 211 24.92 11.45 0.15
C LEU A 211 25.17 10.18 -0.67
N ILE A 212 24.47 10.02 -1.80
CA ILE A 212 24.64 8.89 -2.73
C ILE A 212 26.06 8.84 -3.27
N ALA A 213 26.62 9.96 -3.74
CA ALA A 213 27.98 10.02 -4.25
C ALA A 213 29.02 9.65 -3.17
N GLY A 214 28.87 10.21 -1.96
CA GLY A 214 29.75 9.95 -0.82
C GLY A 214 29.71 8.49 -0.37
N ALA A 215 28.50 7.95 -0.17
CA ALA A 215 28.29 6.55 0.21
C ALA A 215 28.84 5.60 -0.86
N THR A 216 28.61 5.90 -2.14
CA THR A 216 29.12 5.08 -3.26
C THR A 216 30.64 5.11 -3.33
N ALA A 217 31.26 6.28 -3.17
CA ALA A 217 32.72 6.39 -3.15
C ALA A 217 33.34 5.58 -1.98
N LEU A 218 32.72 5.63 -0.79
CA LEU A 218 33.14 4.85 0.37
C LEU A 218 33.00 3.34 0.11
N SER A 219 31.83 2.91 -0.38
CA SER A 219 31.55 1.51 -0.68
C SER A 219 32.45 0.97 -1.80
N LEU A 220 32.77 1.77 -2.82
CA LEU A 220 33.70 1.38 -3.90
C LEU A 220 35.11 1.17 -3.36
N ARG A 221 35.61 2.00 -2.43
CA ARG A 221 36.90 1.79 -1.77
C ARG A 221 36.97 0.44 -1.06
N TRP A 222 35.84 0.00 -0.50
CA TRP A 222 35.75 -1.24 0.24
C TRP A 222 35.56 -2.46 -0.67
N MET A 223 34.56 -2.45 -1.55
CA MET A 223 34.18 -3.59 -2.38
C MET A 223 35.15 -3.86 -3.51
N ARG A 224 35.70 -2.83 -4.17
CA ARG A 224 36.62 -3.03 -5.31
C ARG A 224 37.95 -3.64 -4.91
N ALA A 225 38.37 -3.45 -3.65
CA ALA A 225 39.55 -4.12 -3.10
C ALA A 225 39.29 -5.61 -2.78
N ARG A 226 38.03 -6.05 -2.81
CA ARG A 226 37.58 -7.35 -2.33
C ARG A 226 37.00 -8.24 -3.43
N VAL A 227 36.32 -7.64 -4.40
CA VAL A 227 35.56 -8.33 -5.43
C VAL A 227 35.97 -7.80 -6.80
N PRO A 228 36.37 -8.68 -7.72
CA PRO A 228 36.83 -8.27 -9.04
C PRO A 228 35.66 -7.93 -9.99
N GLY A 229 35.96 -7.11 -11.00
CA GLY A 229 35.07 -6.84 -12.12
C GLY A 229 33.82 -6.03 -11.75
N VAL A 230 32.77 -6.19 -12.57
CA VAL A 230 31.51 -5.45 -12.45
C VAL A 230 30.85 -5.67 -11.09
N LEU A 231 30.89 -6.89 -10.57
CA LEU A 231 30.28 -7.25 -9.28
C LEU A 231 30.81 -6.38 -8.13
N GLY A 232 32.10 -6.03 -8.12
CA GLY A 232 32.66 -5.18 -7.07
C GLY A 232 32.10 -3.75 -7.07
N GLY A 233 31.76 -3.19 -8.23
CA GLY A 233 31.08 -1.89 -8.30
C GLY A 233 29.58 -2.01 -8.05
N TRP A 234 28.96 -3.10 -8.47
CA TRP A 234 27.54 -3.35 -8.23
C TRP A 234 27.22 -3.52 -6.74
N LEU A 235 27.99 -4.37 -6.04
CA LEU A 235 27.86 -4.52 -4.59
C LEU A 235 28.19 -3.22 -3.84
N ALA A 236 29.03 -2.35 -4.41
CA ALA A 236 29.29 -1.05 -3.83
C ALA A 236 28.06 -0.14 -3.90
N ALA A 237 27.36 -0.14 -5.04
CA ALA A 237 26.12 0.62 -5.22
C ALA A 237 25.00 0.10 -4.31
N LEU A 238 24.83 -1.22 -4.20
CA LEU A 238 23.89 -1.85 -3.27
C LEU A 238 24.13 -1.36 -1.83
N VAL A 239 25.35 -1.51 -1.32
CA VAL A 239 25.68 -1.11 0.05
C VAL A 239 25.58 0.41 0.22
N ALA A 240 25.90 1.19 -0.80
CA ALA A 240 25.73 2.64 -0.75
C ALA A 240 24.26 3.04 -0.63
N GLY A 241 23.37 2.40 -1.39
CA GLY A 241 21.93 2.62 -1.30
C GLY A 241 21.39 2.31 0.10
N GLY A 242 21.72 1.14 0.65
CA GLY A 242 21.34 0.80 2.03
C GLY A 242 21.91 1.75 3.09
N LEU A 243 23.14 2.26 2.90
CA LEU A 243 23.72 3.29 3.78
C LEU A 243 22.98 4.63 3.71
N VAL A 244 22.56 5.05 2.51
CA VAL A 244 21.73 6.25 2.33
C VAL A 244 20.38 6.05 3.01
N GLY A 245 19.77 4.87 2.87
CA GLY A 245 18.55 4.51 3.58
C GLY A 245 18.70 4.62 5.11
N ILE A 246 19.78 4.09 5.68
CA ILE A 246 20.08 4.24 7.13
C ILE A 246 20.21 5.71 7.53
N VAL A 247 20.87 6.53 6.71
CA VAL A 247 21.00 7.98 6.99
C VAL A 247 19.61 8.64 6.95
N GLN A 248 18.78 8.31 5.97
CA GLN A 248 17.40 8.81 5.88
C GLN A 248 16.57 8.38 7.09
N ALA A 249 16.68 7.12 7.55
CA ALA A 249 16.02 6.64 8.76
C ALA A 249 16.44 7.41 10.02
N ILE A 250 17.74 7.72 10.16
CA ILE A 250 18.24 8.51 11.28
C ILE A 250 17.71 9.95 11.22
N VAL A 251 17.68 10.54 10.03
CA VAL A 251 17.09 11.88 9.83
C VAL A 251 15.60 11.86 10.18
N ALA A 252 14.87 10.84 9.72
CA ALA A 252 13.45 10.64 10.04
C ALA A 252 13.24 10.61 11.55
N LEU A 253 13.99 9.76 12.28
CA LEU A 253 13.94 9.68 13.73
C LEU A 253 14.20 11.01 14.43
N ILE A 254 15.09 11.86 13.89
CA ILE A 254 15.42 13.16 14.48
C ILE A 254 14.30 14.19 14.22
N VAL A 255 13.80 14.24 12.98
CA VAL A 255 12.79 15.22 12.56
C VAL A 255 11.42 14.90 13.15
N ASP A 256 11.13 13.62 13.36
CA ASP A 256 9.86 13.13 13.89
C ASP A 256 9.80 13.11 15.43
N GLY A 257 10.78 13.66 16.16
CA GLY A 257 10.71 13.72 17.63
C GLY A 257 11.18 12.46 18.37
N GLY A 258 11.91 11.57 17.70
CA GLY A 258 12.51 10.38 18.29
C GLY A 258 11.52 9.22 18.41
N PHE A 259 11.58 8.49 19.54
CA PHE A 259 10.64 7.39 19.83
C PHE A 259 9.30 7.87 20.39
N ALA A 260 9.17 9.18 20.64
CA ALA A 260 7.91 9.82 21.00
C ALA A 260 7.22 10.45 19.76
N GLY A 261 7.76 10.16 18.58
CA GLY A 261 7.25 10.66 17.31
C GLY A 261 6.03 9.92 16.79
N ASP A 262 5.48 10.47 15.71
CA ASP A 262 4.28 9.99 15.05
C ASP A 262 4.50 8.75 14.18
N ILE A 263 5.75 8.42 13.86
CA ILE A 263 6.11 7.29 13.00
C ILE A 263 6.98 6.31 13.79
N TRP A 264 6.58 5.04 13.78
CA TRP A 264 7.41 4.00 14.39
C TRP A 264 8.77 3.87 13.69
N PRO A 265 9.90 4.11 14.41
CA PRO A 265 11.21 4.24 13.77
C PRO A 265 11.70 2.99 13.05
N LEU A 266 11.26 1.81 13.50
CA LEU A 266 11.65 0.55 12.85
C LEU A 266 11.02 0.44 11.46
N MET A 267 9.77 0.87 11.30
CA MET A 267 9.10 0.87 10.01
C MET A 267 9.73 1.88 9.06
N ALA A 268 9.95 3.13 9.50
CA ALA A 268 10.64 4.14 8.69
C ALA A 268 12.04 3.66 8.26
N ALA A 269 12.77 3.00 9.15
CA ALA A 269 14.06 2.41 8.83
C ALA A 269 13.95 1.27 7.82
N TYR A 270 12.93 0.43 7.93
CA TYR A 270 12.71 -0.64 6.96
C TYR A 270 12.47 -0.08 5.56
N VAL A 271 11.54 0.86 5.38
CA VAL A 271 11.18 1.38 4.06
C VAL A 271 12.36 2.09 3.38
N THR A 272 13.04 3.00 4.10
CA THR A 272 14.21 3.71 3.53
C THR A 272 15.35 2.78 3.13
N VAL A 273 15.62 1.75 3.93
CA VAL A 273 16.68 0.78 3.65
C VAL A 273 16.29 -0.15 2.51
N ALA A 274 15.03 -0.58 2.46
CA ALA A 274 14.46 -1.37 1.38
C ALA A 274 14.57 -0.64 0.04
N ASP A 275 14.11 0.62 -0.03
CA ASP A 275 14.23 1.48 -1.22
C ASP A 275 15.68 1.64 -1.68
N GLY A 276 16.57 1.99 -0.75
CA GLY A 276 17.98 2.20 -1.06
C GLY A 276 18.65 0.92 -1.59
N LEU A 277 18.36 -0.24 -0.98
CA LEU A 277 18.88 -1.53 -1.43
C LEU A 277 18.31 -1.92 -2.79
N ALA A 278 17.00 -1.78 -3.01
CA ALA A 278 16.37 -2.07 -4.30
C ALA A 278 16.99 -1.23 -5.42
N PHE A 279 17.12 0.08 -5.20
CA PHE A 279 17.75 0.97 -6.17
C PHE A 279 19.20 0.57 -6.48
N GLY A 280 19.98 0.28 -5.44
CA GLY A 280 21.36 -0.20 -5.60
C GLY A 280 21.45 -1.57 -6.29
N ALA A 281 20.46 -2.44 -6.12
CA ALA A 281 20.36 -3.72 -6.82
C ALA A 281 20.00 -3.53 -8.29
N CYS A 282 18.97 -2.75 -8.62
CA CYS A 282 18.45 -2.61 -9.97
C CYS A 282 19.32 -1.70 -10.87
N VAL A 283 19.92 -0.65 -10.32
CA VAL A 283 20.74 0.33 -11.09
C VAL A 283 22.24 0.13 -10.90
N GLY A 284 22.68 -0.57 -9.85
CA GLY A 284 24.10 -0.65 -9.46
C GLY A 284 25.03 -1.28 -10.49
N TRP A 285 24.50 -2.01 -11.48
CA TRP A 285 25.28 -2.53 -12.59
C TRP A 285 25.93 -1.39 -13.40
N ILE A 286 25.31 -0.20 -13.48
CA ILE A 286 25.89 1.01 -14.12
C ILE A 286 27.19 1.41 -13.42
N VAL A 287 27.21 1.35 -12.09
CA VAL A 287 28.41 1.63 -11.28
C VAL A 287 29.48 0.59 -11.55
N GLY A 288 29.10 -0.69 -11.59
CA GLY A 288 30.01 -1.80 -11.92
C GLY A 288 30.64 -1.68 -13.31
N VAL A 289 29.82 -1.43 -14.33
CA VAL A 289 30.26 -1.32 -15.73
C VAL A 289 31.13 -0.08 -15.93
N SER A 290 30.69 1.08 -15.42
CA SER A 290 31.47 2.32 -15.52
C SER A 290 32.85 2.18 -14.86
N ALA A 291 32.93 1.53 -13.69
CA ALA A 291 34.19 1.36 -12.98
C ALA A 291 35.18 0.48 -13.78
N VAL A 292 34.70 -0.59 -14.40
CA VAL A 292 35.52 -1.48 -15.24
C VAL A 292 35.96 -0.77 -16.54
N ILE A 293 35.06 -0.03 -17.19
CA ILE A 293 35.39 0.73 -18.41
C ILE A 293 36.45 1.78 -18.11
N LEU A 294 36.29 2.56 -17.03
CA LEU A 294 37.21 3.62 -16.65
C LEU A 294 38.60 3.09 -16.30
N ASP A 295 38.67 1.93 -15.63
CA ASP A 295 39.94 1.26 -15.36
C ASP A 295 40.64 0.81 -16.64
N ARG A 296 39.89 0.23 -17.59
CA ARG A 296 40.44 -0.17 -18.89
C ARG A 296 40.93 1.04 -19.69
N VAL A 297 40.18 2.15 -19.67
CA VAL A 297 40.58 3.40 -20.32
C VAL A 297 41.85 3.97 -19.66
N ARG A 298 41.96 3.93 -18.33
CA ARG A 298 43.17 4.37 -17.62
C ARG A 298 44.36 3.48 -17.91
N ALA A 299 44.19 2.16 -17.89
CA ALA A 299 45.25 1.20 -18.24
C ALA A 299 45.67 1.32 -19.72
N GLY A 300 44.72 1.59 -20.61
CA GLY A 300 44.98 1.89 -22.02
C GLY A 300 45.66 3.25 -22.23
N ARG A 301 45.35 4.26 -21.40
CA ARG A 301 46.03 5.57 -21.41
C ARG A 301 47.44 5.49 -20.83
N THR A 302 47.71 4.71 -19.79
CA THR A 302 49.07 4.48 -19.30
C THR A 302 49.92 3.68 -20.30
N ALA A 303 49.30 2.85 -21.14
CA ALA A 303 49.97 2.20 -22.27
C ALA A 303 50.14 3.11 -23.51
N ARG A 304 49.45 4.26 -23.60
CA ARG A 304 49.34 5.05 -24.84
C ARG A 304 49.49 6.57 -24.70
N ALA A 305 49.86 7.10 -23.53
CA ALA A 305 50.24 8.50 -23.32
C ALA A 305 51.76 8.55 -23.06
N ALA A 306 52.61 8.64 -24.08
CA ALA A 306 52.92 9.91 -24.75
C ALA A 306 51.79 10.51 -25.61
N ARG A 307 51.39 11.74 -25.23
CA ARG A 307 50.49 12.73 -25.88
C ARG A 307 49.06 12.81 -25.31
N ALA A 308 48.74 14.02 -24.83
CA ALA A 308 47.52 14.49 -24.15
C ALA A 308 46.45 15.02 -25.15
N PRO A 309 45.33 15.64 -24.72
CA PRO A 309 44.51 15.48 -23.52
C PRO A 309 43.06 15.04 -23.86
N GLU A 310 42.23 14.96 -22.82
CA GLU A 310 40.83 14.54 -22.69
C GLU A 310 39.82 15.17 -23.66
N VAL A 311 38.85 14.39 -24.17
CA VAL A 311 37.43 14.80 -24.44
C VAL A 311 36.45 13.59 -24.55
N VAL A 312 36.87 12.38 -24.92
CA VAL A 312 35.89 11.35 -25.40
C VAL A 312 35.11 10.59 -24.30
N ALA A 313 35.40 10.79 -23.01
CA ALA A 313 34.69 10.08 -21.93
C ALA A 313 33.25 10.58 -21.69
N ALA A 314 32.91 11.78 -22.16
CA ALA A 314 31.55 12.31 -22.11
C ALA A 314 30.64 11.70 -23.19
N SER A 315 31.18 11.31 -24.34
CA SER A 315 30.38 10.89 -25.52
C SER A 315 29.88 9.44 -25.44
N VAL A 316 30.59 8.57 -24.72
CA VAL A 316 30.16 7.16 -24.54
C VAL A 316 29.11 7.01 -23.43
N ALA A 317 29.09 7.93 -22.45
CA ALA A 317 28.00 8.02 -21.47
C ALA A 317 26.69 8.47 -22.12
N VAL A 318 26.76 9.37 -23.13
CA VAL A 318 25.58 9.83 -23.90
C VAL A 318 25.05 8.72 -24.83
N LEU A 319 25.91 7.88 -25.41
CA LEU A 319 25.49 6.74 -26.24
C LEU A 319 24.97 5.53 -25.42
N ALA A 320 25.40 5.39 -24.17
CA ALA A 320 24.82 4.42 -23.24
C ALA A 320 23.45 4.89 -22.71
N LEU A 321 23.24 6.20 -22.53
CA LEU A 321 21.91 6.78 -22.28
C LEU A 321 20.95 6.52 -23.46
N GLY A 322 21.43 6.59 -24.70
CA GLY A 322 20.62 6.35 -25.90
C GLY A 322 20.15 4.91 -26.09
N ALA A 323 20.77 3.93 -25.41
CA ALA A 323 20.37 2.51 -25.49
C ALA A 323 19.39 2.09 -24.38
N THR A 324 19.28 2.88 -23.30
CA THR A 324 18.24 2.72 -22.26
C THR A 324 16.97 3.51 -22.54
N LEU A 325 16.98 4.40 -23.55
CA LEU A 325 15.84 5.21 -24.00
C LEU A 325 15.00 4.51 -25.10
N GLY A 326 15.09 3.19 -25.21
CA GLY A 326 14.17 2.37 -26.01
C GLY A 326 12.92 1.93 -25.24
N LEU A 327 12.72 2.43 -24.02
CA LEU A 327 11.41 2.37 -23.37
C LEU A 327 10.53 3.42 -24.06
N PRO A 328 9.29 3.10 -24.45
CA PRO A 328 8.35 4.16 -24.79
C PRO A 328 8.34 5.09 -23.59
N SER A 329 8.60 6.36 -23.85
CA SER A 329 8.26 7.39 -22.89
C SER A 329 6.79 7.17 -22.61
N ALA A 330 6.42 6.80 -21.38
CA ALA A 330 5.15 7.27 -20.88
C ALA A 330 5.19 8.77 -21.16
N GLU A 331 4.29 9.24 -22.00
CA GLU A 331 4.11 10.66 -22.21
C GLU A 331 3.92 11.25 -20.82
N VAL A 332 4.96 11.89 -20.29
CA VAL A 332 4.74 12.97 -19.35
C VAL A 332 3.97 13.96 -20.21
N ALA A 333 2.65 13.99 -20.02
CA ALA A 333 1.80 15.04 -20.50
C ALA A 333 2.42 16.35 -20.02
N SER A 334 3.29 16.91 -20.85
CA SER A 334 3.55 18.34 -20.80
C SER A 334 2.18 18.95 -20.95
N ALA A 335 1.79 19.78 -19.99
CA ALA A 335 0.69 20.72 -20.08
C ALA A 335 0.82 21.52 -21.39
N ALA A 336 0.40 20.92 -22.49
CA ALA A 336 -0.10 21.60 -23.64
C ALA A 336 -1.45 22.09 -23.16
N ALA A 337 -1.65 23.41 -23.19
CA ALA A 337 -2.97 23.99 -23.07
C ALA A 337 -3.91 23.19 -23.98
N VAL A 338 -4.71 22.33 -23.36
CA VAL A 338 -5.84 21.69 -24.01
C VAL A 338 -6.77 22.85 -24.26
N ASP A 339 -6.84 23.23 -25.53
CA ASP A 339 -7.88 24.11 -26.02
C ASP A 339 -9.18 23.37 -25.70
N SER A 340 -9.90 23.89 -24.69
CA SER A 340 -11.14 23.42 -24.10
C SER A 340 -11.93 22.49 -25.03
N ALA A 341 -11.81 21.17 -24.82
CA ALA A 341 -13.00 20.35 -24.96
C ALA A 341 -13.96 20.93 -23.93
N ALA A 342 -15.12 21.41 -24.38
CA ALA A 342 -16.11 21.98 -23.49
C ALA A 342 -16.38 20.96 -22.37
N GLU A 343 -15.88 21.24 -21.17
CA GLU A 343 -16.30 20.58 -19.94
C GLU A 343 -17.82 20.66 -19.97
N ALA A 344 -18.46 19.52 -20.19
CA ALA A 344 -19.87 19.42 -19.92
C ALA A 344 -19.99 19.82 -18.44
N SER A 345 -20.72 20.90 -18.17
CA SER A 345 -21.04 21.27 -16.80
C SER A 345 -21.62 20.04 -16.11
N PRO A 346 -21.23 19.77 -14.85
CA PRO A 346 -21.75 18.61 -14.13
C PRO A 346 -23.28 18.61 -14.19
N PRO A 347 -23.93 17.45 -14.37
CA PRO A 347 -25.37 17.33 -14.25
C PRO A 347 -25.81 17.86 -12.89
N GLU A 348 -26.85 18.68 -12.92
CA GLU A 348 -27.43 19.34 -11.76
C GLU A 348 -27.75 18.34 -10.65
N GLY A 349 -27.28 18.60 -9.43
CA GLY A 349 -27.59 17.82 -8.23
C GLY A 349 -26.65 16.64 -7.91
N PHE A 350 -25.67 16.32 -8.75
CA PHE A 350 -24.72 15.23 -8.48
C PHE A 350 -23.51 15.73 -7.70
N LEU A 351 -23.07 14.97 -6.70
CA LEU A 351 -21.81 15.23 -6.04
C LEU A 351 -20.61 15.05 -6.99
N ARG A 352 -19.58 15.87 -6.79
CA ARG A 352 -18.35 15.87 -7.61
C ARG A 352 -17.10 15.95 -6.75
N ALA A 353 -16.04 15.27 -7.19
CA ALA A 353 -14.70 15.56 -6.74
C ALA A 353 -14.16 16.75 -7.53
N GLU A 354 -13.82 17.84 -6.83
CA GLU A 354 -13.19 19.03 -7.42
C GLU A 354 -11.93 19.38 -6.63
N GLY A 355 -10.76 19.07 -7.21
CA GLY A 355 -9.48 19.16 -6.52
C GLY A 355 -9.49 18.32 -5.24
N SER A 356 -9.33 18.97 -4.09
CA SER A 356 -9.23 18.27 -2.80
C SER A 356 -10.55 18.18 -2.02
N ILE A 357 -11.70 18.56 -2.60
CA ILE A 357 -13.00 18.60 -1.91
C ILE A 357 -14.10 17.90 -2.70
N ILE A 358 -15.11 17.42 -1.97
CA ILE A 358 -16.38 16.99 -2.56
C ILE A 358 -17.30 18.21 -2.64
N THR A 359 -17.95 18.42 -3.78
CA THR A 359 -18.91 19.50 -4.02
C THR A 359 -20.26 18.95 -4.48
N ASP A 360 -21.31 19.77 -4.42
CA ASP A 360 -22.65 19.45 -4.95
C ASP A 360 -22.84 19.80 -6.44
N GLY A 361 -21.78 20.20 -7.14
CA GLY A 361 -21.82 20.68 -8.53
C GLY A 361 -22.26 22.15 -8.69
N ASP A 362 -22.80 22.78 -7.65
CA ASP A 362 -23.14 24.22 -7.60
C ASP A 362 -22.05 25.06 -6.92
N GLY A 363 -20.91 24.43 -6.61
CA GLY A 363 -19.75 25.05 -5.98
C GLY A 363 -19.86 25.15 -4.46
N ASN A 364 -20.75 24.39 -3.82
CA ASN A 364 -20.76 24.24 -2.37
C ASN A 364 -19.99 22.98 -1.98
N GLN A 365 -19.02 23.12 -1.06
CA GLN A 365 -18.35 21.98 -0.45
C GLN A 365 -19.32 21.17 0.42
N VAL A 366 -19.31 19.85 0.26
CA VAL A 366 -20.14 18.90 1.01
C VAL A 366 -19.27 18.05 1.92
N LEU A 367 -19.65 17.94 3.19
CA LEU A 367 -19.02 17.01 4.13
C LEU A 367 -19.96 15.81 4.36
N LEU A 368 -19.56 14.64 3.89
CA LEU A 368 -20.33 13.40 4.04
C LEU A 368 -19.95 12.70 5.36
N ARG A 369 -20.81 12.79 6.39
CA ARG A 369 -20.60 12.17 7.72
C ARG A 369 -21.75 11.25 8.11
N GLY A 370 -21.43 10.02 8.44
CA GLY A 370 -22.44 9.05 8.87
C GLY A 370 -21.87 7.70 9.28
N ALA A 371 -22.50 6.62 8.84
CA ALA A 371 -22.18 5.26 9.31
C ALA A 371 -22.17 4.22 8.19
N ASN A 372 -21.43 3.13 8.44
CA ASN A 372 -21.51 1.91 7.65
C ASN A 372 -22.80 1.14 7.99
N VAL A 373 -23.42 0.54 6.98
CA VAL A 373 -24.68 -0.21 7.07
C VAL A 373 -24.48 -1.60 6.46
N ASN A 374 -24.22 -2.59 7.33
CA ASN A 374 -23.84 -3.94 6.91
C ASN A 374 -25.01 -4.94 6.74
N GLN A 375 -26.25 -4.45 6.80
CA GLN A 375 -27.43 -5.33 6.88
C GLN A 375 -27.76 -6.05 5.57
N LEU A 376 -27.20 -5.61 4.44
CA LEU A 376 -27.33 -6.26 3.14
C LEU A 376 -26.15 -7.19 2.81
N VAL A 377 -25.15 -7.32 3.69
CA VAL A 377 -23.99 -8.19 3.45
C VAL A 377 -24.37 -9.67 3.54
N ASP A 378 -23.87 -10.47 2.62
CA ASP A 378 -24.03 -11.94 2.57
C ASP A 378 -22.98 -12.63 3.46
N PHE A 379 -23.13 -12.45 4.77
CA PHE A 379 -22.23 -13.04 5.75
C PHE A 379 -22.40 -14.56 5.86
N TYR A 380 -21.26 -15.23 6.06
CA TYR A 380 -21.21 -16.56 6.64
C TYR A 380 -21.94 -16.58 7.98
N GLN A 381 -22.76 -17.60 8.17
CA GLN A 381 -23.54 -17.76 9.39
C GLN A 381 -22.99 -18.94 10.21
N PRO A 382 -22.17 -18.70 11.27
CA PRO A 382 -21.52 -19.78 12.02
C PRO A 382 -22.52 -20.68 12.75
N GLN A 383 -23.67 -20.14 13.16
CA GLN A 383 -24.77 -20.87 13.79
C GLN A 383 -26.08 -20.63 13.02
N ALA A 384 -26.67 -21.69 12.49
CA ALA A 384 -27.84 -21.61 11.60
C ALA A 384 -29.09 -20.96 12.23
N ASP A 385 -29.18 -20.90 13.56
CA ASP A 385 -30.28 -20.29 14.32
C ASP A 385 -29.96 -18.88 14.85
N VAL A 386 -28.74 -18.39 14.65
CA VAL A 386 -28.33 -17.02 15.04
C VAL A 386 -28.08 -16.21 13.76
N PRO A 387 -28.94 -15.24 13.42
CA PRO A 387 -28.77 -14.42 12.22
C PRO A 387 -27.43 -13.67 12.19
N ALA A 388 -26.80 -13.64 11.02
CA ALA A 388 -25.55 -12.91 10.78
C ALA A 388 -25.76 -11.41 10.49
N THR A 389 -26.97 -11.01 10.09
CA THR A 389 -27.39 -9.61 9.93
C THR A 389 -28.65 -9.31 10.73
N ARG A 390 -28.89 -8.02 10.95
CA ARG A 390 -30.18 -7.49 11.45
C ARG A 390 -30.99 -6.95 10.26
N PRO A 391 -32.33 -6.88 10.33
CA PRO A 391 -33.12 -6.23 9.28
C PRO A 391 -32.72 -4.76 9.11
N LEU A 392 -32.68 -4.26 7.87
CA LEU A 392 -32.61 -2.84 7.55
C LEU A 392 -34.02 -2.31 7.28
N THR A 393 -34.35 -1.14 7.81
CA THR A 393 -35.67 -0.52 7.69
C THR A 393 -35.54 0.99 7.49
N GLU A 394 -36.60 1.63 6.99
CA GLU A 394 -36.70 3.10 6.91
C GLU A 394 -36.46 3.79 8.27
N ASP A 395 -36.92 3.18 9.37
CA ASP A 395 -36.70 3.71 10.73
C ASP A 395 -35.20 3.88 11.04
N ASP A 396 -34.32 3.05 10.48
CA ASP A 396 -32.87 3.23 10.64
C ASP A 396 -32.37 4.53 9.98
N TYR A 397 -32.92 4.89 8.82
CA TYR A 397 -32.57 6.15 8.13
C TYR A 397 -33.12 7.36 8.87
N ALA A 398 -34.34 7.25 9.39
CA ALA A 398 -34.92 8.27 10.26
C ALA A 398 -34.07 8.49 11.52
N ASP A 399 -33.64 7.41 12.18
CA ASP A 399 -32.78 7.47 13.36
C ASP A 399 -31.40 8.07 13.02
N MET A 400 -30.79 7.69 11.90
CA MET A 400 -29.53 8.27 11.43
C MET A 400 -29.66 9.78 11.14
N ALA A 401 -30.76 10.21 10.53
CA ALA A 401 -31.06 11.63 10.32
C ALA A 401 -31.27 12.39 11.63
N GLU A 402 -31.84 11.76 12.67
CA GLU A 402 -31.96 12.34 14.01
C GLU A 402 -30.59 12.62 14.67
N TYR A 403 -29.56 11.86 14.30
CA TYR A 403 -28.17 12.12 14.70
C TYR A 403 -27.42 13.08 13.77
N GLY A 404 -28.09 13.62 12.75
CA GLY A 404 -27.51 14.54 11.77
C GLY A 404 -26.62 13.90 10.72
N PHE A 405 -26.62 12.57 10.60
CA PHE A 405 -25.90 11.90 9.53
C PHE A 405 -26.51 12.23 8.17
N ASN A 406 -25.65 12.47 7.18
CA ASN A 406 -26.06 12.78 5.80
C ASN A 406 -25.51 11.79 4.77
N VAL A 407 -24.85 10.70 5.22
CA VAL A 407 -24.38 9.63 4.33
C VAL A 407 -24.48 8.26 5.00
N VAL A 408 -24.75 7.24 4.21
CA VAL A 408 -24.53 5.83 4.57
C VAL A 408 -23.51 5.23 3.61
N ARG A 409 -22.55 4.47 4.14
CA ARG A 409 -21.78 3.50 3.36
C ARG A 409 -22.55 2.19 3.39
N LEU A 410 -23.33 1.92 2.34
CA LEU A 410 -24.19 0.75 2.25
C LEU A 410 -23.38 -0.44 1.76
N ASN A 411 -23.05 -1.34 2.69
CA ASN A 411 -22.20 -2.49 2.40
C ASN A 411 -23.05 -3.57 1.69
N ILE A 412 -22.72 -3.86 0.43
CA ILE A 412 -23.37 -4.86 -0.41
C ILE A 412 -22.37 -5.97 -0.78
N SER A 413 -22.86 -7.18 -1.09
CA SER A 413 -21.98 -8.31 -1.44
C SER A 413 -22.13 -8.71 -2.90
N TRP A 414 -21.01 -8.92 -3.58
CA TRP A 414 -21.00 -9.46 -4.94
C TRP A 414 -21.69 -10.82 -5.02
N SER A 415 -21.55 -11.67 -4.00
CA SER A 415 -22.18 -12.98 -3.93
C SER A 415 -23.71 -12.92 -3.97
N ALA A 416 -24.31 -11.92 -3.34
CA ALA A 416 -25.75 -11.71 -3.33
C ALA A 416 -26.23 -10.93 -4.56
N LEU A 417 -25.41 -10.01 -5.05
CA LEU A 417 -25.75 -9.20 -6.22
C LEU A 417 -25.65 -10.00 -7.53
N GLU A 418 -24.63 -10.83 -7.71
CA GLU A 418 -24.39 -11.65 -8.91
C GLU A 418 -24.17 -13.14 -8.54
N PRO A 419 -25.18 -13.83 -7.99
CA PRO A 419 -25.04 -15.22 -7.57
C PRO A 419 -24.78 -16.17 -8.74
N GLU A 420 -25.26 -15.81 -9.94
CA GLU A 420 -24.95 -16.47 -11.20
C GLU A 420 -24.22 -15.51 -12.12
N ARG A 421 -23.00 -15.88 -12.57
CA ARG A 421 -22.17 -15.05 -13.44
C ARG A 421 -22.96 -14.45 -14.60
N GLY A 422 -22.90 -13.13 -14.72
CA GLY A 422 -23.55 -12.33 -15.72
C GLY A 422 -25.03 -12.06 -15.46
N THR A 423 -25.57 -12.26 -14.25
CA THR A 423 -26.97 -11.98 -13.92
C THR A 423 -27.09 -11.34 -12.54
N LEU A 424 -27.60 -10.11 -12.49
CA LEU A 424 -27.94 -9.46 -11.22
C LEU A 424 -29.18 -10.13 -10.60
N ASP A 425 -29.16 -10.37 -9.30
CA ASP A 425 -30.32 -10.87 -8.58
C ASP A 425 -31.35 -9.75 -8.36
N PRO A 426 -32.57 -9.87 -8.90
CA PRO A 426 -33.56 -8.80 -8.82
C PRO A 426 -34.15 -8.61 -7.43
N GLU A 427 -34.14 -9.64 -6.57
CA GLU A 427 -34.63 -9.50 -5.19
C GLU A 427 -33.62 -8.74 -4.33
N TYR A 428 -32.33 -9.01 -4.53
CA TYR A 428 -31.26 -8.29 -3.85
C TYR A 428 -31.15 -6.84 -4.34
N LEU A 429 -31.23 -6.62 -5.66
CA LEU A 429 -31.21 -5.27 -6.24
C LEU A 429 -32.35 -4.40 -5.66
N SER A 430 -33.57 -4.94 -5.54
CA SER A 430 -34.70 -4.22 -4.94
C SER A 430 -34.45 -3.78 -3.49
N LYS A 431 -33.64 -4.51 -2.71
CA LYS A 431 -33.27 -4.09 -1.34
C LYS A 431 -32.28 -2.93 -1.34
N ILE A 432 -31.42 -2.86 -2.36
CA ILE A 432 -30.52 -1.73 -2.55
C ILE A 432 -31.33 -0.50 -2.99
N GLU A 433 -32.28 -0.67 -3.90
CA GLU A 433 -33.23 0.38 -4.32
C GLU A 433 -34.03 0.92 -3.13
N ASP A 434 -34.64 0.05 -2.31
CA ASP A 434 -35.37 0.45 -1.10
C ASP A 434 -34.49 1.29 -0.14
N ALA A 435 -33.23 0.88 0.05
CA ALA A 435 -32.28 1.59 0.91
C ALA A 435 -31.91 2.99 0.37
N VAL A 436 -31.69 3.10 -0.94
CA VAL A 436 -31.42 4.37 -1.62
C VAL A 436 -32.65 5.30 -1.59
N ASP A 437 -33.85 4.74 -1.75
CA ASP A 437 -35.12 5.47 -1.64
C ASP A 437 -35.29 6.04 -0.22
N TRP A 438 -35.03 5.26 0.83
CA TRP A 438 -35.05 5.76 2.21
C TRP A 438 -33.99 6.84 2.45
N GLY A 439 -32.78 6.67 1.90
CA GLY A 439 -31.76 7.71 1.92
C GLY A 439 -32.27 9.02 1.31
N THR A 440 -32.91 8.94 0.14
CA THR A 440 -33.51 10.08 -0.56
C THR A 440 -34.60 10.76 0.26
N GLU A 441 -35.47 9.98 0.91
CA GLU A 441 -36.57 10.51 1.74
C GLU A 441 -36.07 11.26 2.99
N HIS A 442 -34.91 10.85 3.54
CA HIS A 442 -34.34 11.41 4.76
C HIS A 442 -33.14 12.34 4.54
N GLY A 443 -32.78 12.65 3.28
CA GLY A 443 -31.66 13.53 2.96
C GLY A 443 -30.28 12.93 3.25
N ILE A 444 -30.17 11.61 3.13
CA ILE A 444 -28.97 10.82 3.39
C ILE A 444 -28.45 10.26 2.06
N TYR A 445 -27.25 10.68 1.67
CA TYR A 445 -26.55 10.12 0.51
C TYR A 445 -26.18 8.65 0.72
N THR A 446 -26.12 7.88 -0.35
CA THR A 446 -25.66 6.49 -0.34
C THR A 446 -24.34 6.35 -1.09
N VAL A 447 -23.30 5.87 -0.41
CA VAL A 447 -22.10 5.29 -1.04
C VAL A 447 -22.33 3.79 -1.12
N LEU A 448 -22.43 3.25 -2.34
CA LEU A 448 -22.57 1.81 -2.57
C LEU A 448 -21.21 1.16 -2.48
N ASP A 449 -21.00 0.30 -1.49
CA ASP A 449 -19.72 -0.36 -1.22
C ASP A 449 -19.79 -1.84 -1.53
N MET A 450 -18.96 -2.30 -2.47
CA MET A 450 -18.81 -3.73 -2.76
C MET A 450 -17.93 -4.39 -1.70
N HIS A 451 -18.60 -4.71 -0.59
CA HIS A 451 -18.01 -5.17 0.65
C HIS A 451 -17.51 -6.61 0.54
N GLN A 452 -16.36 -6.86 1.17
CA GLN A 452 -15.80 -8.18 1.37
C GLN A 452 -14.92 -8.17 2.61
N ASP A 453 -14.90 -9.29 3.33
CA ASP A 453 -13.86 -9.65 4.27
C ASP A 453 -13.34 -11.06 3.95
N GLY A 454 -12.03 -11.24 3.93
CA GLY A 454 -11.44 -12.57 3.68
C GLY A 454 -11.87 -13.22 2.36
N TRP A 455 -12.27 -12.43 1.36
CA TRP A 455 -12.73 -12.76 0.01
C TRP A 455 -14.12 -13.39 -0.15
N TRP A 456 -14.52 -14.36 0.69
CA TRP A 456 -15.84 -15.03 0.55
C TRP A 456 -16.37 -15.66 1.84
N ASN A 457 -17.66 -16.01 1.82
CA ASN A 457 -18.41 -16.57 2.96
C ASN A 457 -18.17 -18.07 3.25
N GLY A 458 -17.22 -18.73 2.60
CA GLY A 458 -16.94 -20.15 2.83
C GLY A 458 -15.95 -20.39 3.98
N PRO A 459 -16.31 -21.21 4.98
CA PRO A 459 -15.41 -21.57 6.07
C PRO A 459 -14.39 -22.64 5.64
N THR A 460 -13.51 -22.98 6.56
CA THR A 460 -12.63 -24.15 6.42
C THR A 460 -13.44 -25.43 6.20
N GLU A 461 -13.15 -26.16 5.13
CA GLU A 461 -13.83 -27.43 4.85
C GLU A 461 -13.54 -28.47 5.94
N GLU A 462 -14.57 -29.24 6.33
CA GLU A 462 -14.45 -30.29 7.35
C GLU A 462 -13.36 -31.31 6.97
N GLY A 463 -12.42 -31.54 7.88
CA GLY A 463 -11.31 -32.48 7.68
C GLY A 463 -10.07 -31.87 7.02
N THR A 464 -10.08 -30.57 6.69
CA THR A 464 -8.88 -29.84 6.28
C THR A 464 -7.83 -29.87 7.39
N VAL A 465 -6.59 -30.21 7.05
CA VAL A 465 -5.47 -30.16 8.00
C VAL A 465 -4.69 -28.87 7.79
N CYS A 466 -4.93 -27.89 8.66
CA CYS A 466 -4.14 -26.66 8.68
C CYS A 466 -2.67 -26.95 9.04
N ARG A 467 -1.76 -26.24 8.38
CA ARG A 467 -0.32 -26.41 8.57
C ARG A 467 0.11 -25.82 9.92
N PRO A 468 1.26 -26.25 10.48
CA PRO A 468 1.77 -25.67 11.72
C PRO A 468 1.87 -24.14 11.63
N GLY A 469 1.29 -23.45 12.60
CA GLY A 469 1.24 -21.98 12.62
C GLY A 469 -0.03 -21.38 12.01
N THR A 470 -0.86 -22.18 11.34
CA THR A 470 -2.19 -21.77 10.84
C THR A 470 -3.29 -22.52 11.55
N GLU A 471 -4.50 -21.96 11.55
CA GLU A 471 -5.70 -22.54 12.17
C GLU A 471 -6.91 -22.46 11.25
N GLU A 472 -7.97 -23.19 11.60
CA GLU A 472 -9.24 -23.12 10.89
C GLU A 472 -9.80 -21.70 10.96
N MET A 473 -10.36 -21.26 9.83
CA MET A 473 -10.94 -19.96 9.59
C MET A 473 -12.45 -20.11 9.33
N TRP A 474 -13.24 -19.16 9.84
CA TRP A 474 -14.65 -19.03 9.47
C TRP A 474 -14.81 -18.54 8.04
N GLY A 475 -16.04 -18.62 7.51
CA GLY A 475 -16.39 -17.81 6.37
C GLY A 475 -16.61 -16.36 6.80
N TYR A 476 -16.58 -15.45 5.84
CA TYR A 476 -16.88 -14.04 6.04
C TYR A 476 -17.88 -13.61 4.96
N ASP A 477 -17.48 -12.86 3.94
CA ASP A 477 -18.40 -12.31 2.93
C ASP A 477 -17.64 -11.84 1.68
N GLY A 478 -18.39 -11.41 0.65
CA GLY A 478 -17.82 -10.81 -0.55
C GLY A 478 -18.16 -11.56 -1.83
N ALA A 479 -17.19 -12.30 -2.37
CA ALA A 479 -17.27 -12.91 -3.69
C ALA A 479 -18.15 -14.17 -3.74
N PRO A 480 -18.87 -14.40 -4.85
CA PRO A 480 -19.60 -15.65 -5.07
C PRO A 480 -18.66 -16.84 -5.23
N GLU A 481 -19.19 -18.05 -5.00
CA GLU A 481 -18.44 -19.30 -5.12
C GLU A 481 -17.83 -19.48 -6.52
N TRP A 482 -18.56 -19.11 -7.59
CA TRP A 482 -18.08 -19.25 -8.97
C TRP A 482 -16.88 -18.33 -9.29
N ALA A 483 -16.69 -17.26 -8.52
CA ALA A 483 -15.58 -16.32 -8.64
C ALA A 483 -14.40 -16.66 -7.72
N THR A 484 -14.54 -17.65 -6.85
CA THR A 484 -13.58 -17.97 -5.80
C THR A 484 -12.62 -19.08 -6.25
N ILE A 485 -11.48 -18.67 -6.81
CA ILE A 485 -10.45 -19.59 -7.32
C ILE A 485 -9.28 -19.67 -6.33
N THR A 486 -9.23 -20.74 -5.54
CA THR A 486 -8.19 -20.95 -4.50
C THR A 486 -7.08 -21.92 -4.92
N ASP A 487 -7.19 -22.58 -6.09
CA ASP A 487 -6.24 -23.59 -6.57
C ASP A 487 -5.92 -24.70 -5.54
N ASP A 488 -6.93 -25.15 -4.79
CA ASP A 488 -6.79 -26.12 -3.67
C ASP A 488 -5.93 -25.62 -2.49
N ALA A 489 -5.68 -24.31 -2.39
CA ALA A 489 -5.10 -23.73 -1.18
C ALA A 489 -6.03 -24.01 0.02
N PRO A 490 -5.47 -24.43 1.17
CA PRO A 490 -6.27 -24.68 2.36
C PRO A 490 -6.84 -23.37 2.89
N ARG A 491 -8.14 -23.35 3.13
CA ARG A 491 -8.83 -22.26 3.83
C ARG A 491 -8.46 -22.33 5.31
N CYS A 492 -7.32 -21.74 5.65
CA CYS A 492 -6.82 -21.57 7.01
C CYS A 492 -6.39 -20.12 7.18
N GLN A 493 -6.16 -19.68 8.41
CA GLN A 493 -5.69 -18.33 8.71
C GLN A 493 -4.38 -18.33 9.50
N PHE A 494 -3.61 -17.25 9.37
CA PHE A 494 -2.39 -16.98 10.13
C PHE A 494 -2.57 -15.67 10.91
N THR A 495 -2.74 -15.75 12.23
CA THR A 495 -2.90 -14.58 13.12
C THR A 495 -4.09 -13.64 12.82
N GLY A 496 -4.86 -13.87 11.75
CA GLY A 496 -6.04 -13.11 11.36
C GLY A 496 -6.59 -13.54 10.00
N ARG A 497 -7.83 -13.18 9.71
CA ARG A 497 -8.60 -13.60 8.51
C ARG A 497 -7.93 -13.20 7.19
N ASP A 498 -7.24 -12.05 7.20
CA ASP A 498 -6.66 -11.44 5.99
C ASP A 498 -5.32 -12.03 5.60
N ILE A 499 -4.77 -12.94 6.42
CA ILE A 499 -3.55 -13.68 6.12
C ILE A 499 -3.93 -15.15 5.96
N SER A 500 -4.59 -15.45 4.84
CA SER A 500 -5.14 -16.76 4.54
C SER A 500 -4.54 -17.30 3.24
N PRO A 501 -3.93 -18.52 3.21
CA PRO A 501 -3.40 -19.09 1.97
C PRO A 501 -4.42 -19.16 0.84
N ALA A 502 -5.69 -19.45 1.16
CA ALA A 502 -6.76 -19.51 0.17
C ALA A 502 -7.31 -18.14 -0.20
N GLY A 503 -7.45 -17.22 0.76
CA GLY A 503 -7.84 -15.82 0.50
C GLY A 503 -6.81 -15.10 -0.37
N ASP A 504 -5.53 -15.17 -0.01
CA ASP A 504 -4.42 -14.59 -0.77
C ASP A 504 -4.39 -15.15 -2.19
N ARG A 505 -4.64 -16.45 -2.36
CA ARG A 505 -4.71 -17.07 -3.68
C ARG A 505 -5.93 -16.62 -4.48
N ALA A 506 -7.09 -16.48 -3.86
CA ALA A 506 -8.30 -15.97 -4.52
C ALA A 506 -8.09 -14.53 -5.02
N PHE A 507 -7.58 -13.64 -4.17
CA PHE A 507 -7.16 -12.29 -4.57
C PHE A 507 -6.11 -12.33 -5.68
N GLN A 508 -5.14 -13.25 -5.61
CA GLN A 508 -4.12 -13.35 -6.64
C GLN A 508 -4.70 -13.74 -8.01
N ASN A 509 -5.66 -14.66 -8.04
CA ASN A 509 -6.41 -15.05 -9.23
C ASN A 509 -7.27 -13.90 -9.75
N PHE A 510 -7.93 -13.14 -8.87
CA PHE A 510 -8.64 -11.92 -9.23
C PHE A 510 -7.71 -10.89 -9.89
N TYR A 511 -6.59 -10.52 -9.25
CA TYR A 511 -5.67 -9.52 -9.78
C TYR A 511 -5.07 -9.87 -11.15
N PHE A 512 -4.88 -11.16 -11.43
CA PHE A 512 -4.42 -11.63 -12.74
C PHE A 512 -5.55 -12.05 -13.70
N ASP A 513 -6.80 -11.80 -13.32
CA ASP A 513 -7.99 -12.02 -14.12
C ASP A 513 -8.13 -13.47 -14.62
N THR A 514 -7.71 -14.43 -13.78
CA THR A 514 -7.87 -15.86 -14.07
C THR A 514 -9.36 -16.15 -14.31
N ASP A 515 -9.66 -16.84 -15.41
CA ASP A 515 -11.03 -17.15 -15.86
C ASP A 515 -11.97 -15.92 -15.99
N GLY A 516 -11.40 -14.71 -16.11
CA GLY A 516 -12.14 -13.46 -16.29
C GLY A 516 -12.87 -12.99 -15.03
N VAL A 517 -12.41 -13.38 -13.84
CA VAL A 517 -13.07 -13.03 -12.57
C VAL A 517 -13.07 -11.51 -12.32
N GLN A 518 -11.95 -10.81 -12.54
CA GLN A 518 -11.88 -9.36 -12.37
C GLN A 518 -12.66 -8.63 -13.45
N THR A 519 -12.64 -9.15 -14.68
CA THR A 519 -13.52 -8.66 -15.75
C THR A 519 -14.99 -8.73 -15.33
N ALA A 520 -15.45 -9.88 -14.80
CA ALA A 520 -16.84 -10.04 -14.39
C ALA A 520 -17.22 -9.13 -13.20
N PHE A 521 -16.29 -8.90 -12.26
CA PHE A 521 -16.49 -7.95 -11.16
C PHE A 521 -16.68 -6.51 -11.67
N ALA A 522 -15.84 -6.07 -12.61
CA ALA A 522 -15.99 -4.76 -13.25
C ALA A 522 -17.29 -4.65 -14.08
N GLU A 523 -17.66 -5.70 -14.83
CA GLU A 523 -18.94 -5.74 -15.55
C GLU A 523 -20.15 -5.68 -14.59
N THR A 524 -20.04 -6.25 -13.39
CA THR A 524 -21.07 -6.14 -12.34
C THR A 524 -21.22 -4.70 -11.88
N TRP A 525 -20.12 -3.99 -11.67
CA TRP A 525 -20.14 -2.55 -11.38
C TRP A 525 -20.84 -1.75 -12.48
N GLY A 526 -20.51 -1.98 -13.74
CA GLY A 526 -21.18 -1.31 -14.87
C GLY A 526 -22.70 -1.56 -14.88
N ARG A 527 -23.15 -2.77 -14.56
CA ARG A 527 -24.59 -3.10 -14.49
C ARG A 527 -25.28 -2.43 -13.31
N LEU A 528 -24.68 -2.47 -12.12
CA LEU A 528 -25.22 -1.81 -10.94
C LEU A 528 -25.30 -0.29 -11.15
N ALA A 529 -24.23 0.30 -11.69
CA ALA A 529 -24.18 1.71 -11.99
C ALA A 529 -25.23 2.13 -13.03
N ALA A 530 -25.57 1.27 -14.00
CA ALA A 530 -26.63 1.54 -14.96
C ALA A 530 -28.01 1.72 -14.32
N GLU A 531 -28.29 1.01 -13.22
CA GLU A 531 -29.57 1.11 -12.49
C GLU A 531 -29.67 2.46 -11.74
N PHE A 532 -28.55 2.95 -11.20
CA PHE A 532 -28.51 4.17 -10.39
C PHE A 532 -28.01 5.42 -11.13
N ARG A 533 -27.65 5.35 -12.42
CA ARG A 533 -26.98 6.45 -13.14
C ARG A 533 -27.69 7.82 -13.08
N ASP A 534 -29.02 7.81 -12.91
CA ASP A 534 -29.88 9.00 -12.91
C ASP A 534 -30.28 9.40 -11.46
N GLU A 535 -29.74 8.73 -10.43
CA GLU A 535 -30.04 8.96 -9.00
C GLU A 535 -28.94 9.81 -8.33
N PRO A 536 -29.19 11.11 -8.05
CA PRO A 536 -28.22 12.01 -7.42
C PRO A 536 -27.95 11.69 -5.95
N MET A 537 -28.85 11.00 -5.23
CA MET A 537 -28.63 10.61 -3.84
C MET A 537 -27.68 9.41 -3.70
N VAL A 538 -27.32 8.75 -4.79
CA VAL A 538 -26.12 7.90 -4.82
C VAL A 538 -24.91 8.82 -4.94
N ALA A 539 -24.20 9.04 -3.84
CA ALA A 539 -22.98 9.83 -3.81
C ALA A 539 -21.89 9.20 -4.70
N GLY A 540 -21.82 7.87 -4.72
CA GLY A 540 -20.85 7.16 -5.53
C GLY A 540 -20.73 5.68 -5.26
N PHE A 541 -19.71 5.09 -5.89
CA PHE A 541 -19.41 3.66 -5.88
C PHE A 541 -18.03 3.42 -5.25
N ASP A 542 -17.98 2.72 -4.12
CA ASP A 542 -16.75 2.29 -3.43
C ASP A 542 -16.36 0.90 -3.91
N LEU A 543 -15.32 0.86 -4.76
CA LEU A 543 -15.14 -0.22 -5.74
C LEU A 543 -14.88 -1.60 -5.14
N ILE A 544 -14.18 -1.66 -4.01
CA ILE A 544 -13.95 -2.88 -3.25
C ILE A 544 -13.46 -2.50 -1.86
N ASN A 545 -14.12 -3.04 -0.83
CA ASN A 545 -13.71 -2.91 0.55
C ASN A 545 -12.36 -3.59 0.82
N GLU A 546 -11.44 -2.91 1.49
CA GLU A 546 -10.16 -3.40 2.00
C GLU A 546 -9.47 -4.46 1.10
N PRO A 547 -9.11 -4.14 -0.15
CA PRO A 547 -8.61 -5.13 -1.10
C PRO A 547 -7.42 -5.91 -0.53
N GLY A 548 -7.55 -7.24 -0.48
CA GLY A 548 -6.55 -8.13 0.07
C GLY A 548 -5.21 -8.06 -0.68
N PHE A 549 -4.11 -8.29 0.02
CA PHE A 549 -2.78 -8.07 -0.54
C PHE A 549 -2.28 -9.21 -1.46
N GLY A 550 -2.94 -10.36 -1.49
CA GLY A 550 -2.58 -11.50 -2.35
C GLY A 550 -1.17 -12.06 -2.07
N GLU A 551 -0.60 -12.82 -3.00
CA GLU A 551 0.68 -13.50 -2.75
C GLU A 551 1.92 -12.67 -3.17
N THR A 552 1.72 -11.56 -3.89
CA THR A 552 2.81 -10.83 -4.57
C THR A 552 2.83 -9.32 -4.33
N ALA A 553 2.33 -8.85 -3.18
CA ALA A 553 2.40 -7.44 -2.80
C ALA A 553 3.85 -6.88 -2.90
N PRO A 554 4.05 -5.66 -3.44
CA PRO A 554 3.01 -4.70 -3.85
C PRO A 554 2.61 -4.77 -5.33
N VAL A 555 2.93 -5.85 -6.06
CA VAL A 555 2.46 -6.00 -7.46
C VAL A 555 0.93 -6.00 -7.50
N THR A 556 0.32 -6.75 -6.60
CA THR A 556 -1.13 -6.85 -6.39
C THR A 556 -1.72 -5.56 -5.84
N THR A 557 -1.20 -5.06 -4.70
CA THR A 557 -1.75 -3.91 -3.97
C THR A 557 -1.55 -2.55 -4.65
N SER A 558 -0.74 -2.47 -5.71
CA SER A 558 -0.50 -1.21 -6.42
C SER A 558 -0.75 -1.28 -7.91
N HIS A 559 -0.05 -2.16 -8.62
CA HIS A 559 -0.14 -2.17 -10.08
C HIS A 559 -1.41 -2.86 -10.56
N GLN A 560 -1.71 -4.07 -10.05
CA GLN A 560 -2.92 -4.78 -10.46
C GLN A 560 -4.18 -4.16 -9.87
N LEU A 561 -4.12 -3.65 -8.63
CA LEU A 561 -5.23 -2.91 -8.03
C LEU A 561 -5.61 -1.68 -8.85
N GLY A 562 -4.62 -0.86 -9.26
CA GLY A 562 -4.90 0.29 -10.14
C GLY A 562 -5.52 -0.11 -11.48
N LYS A 563 -5.07 -1.22 -12.09
CA LYS A 563 -5.67 -1.72 -13.34
C LYS A 563 -7.09 -2.24 -13.17
N PHE A 564 -7.40 -2.81 -12.00
CA PHE A 564 -8.76 -3.17 -11.66
C PHE A 564 -9.63 -1.91 -11.54
N TYR A 565 -9.19 -0.91 -10.78
CA TYR A 565 -9.94 0.34 -10.60
C TYR A 565 -10.21 1.04 -11.92
N ASP A 566 -9.21 1.19 -12.78
CA ASP A 566 -9.38 1.78 -14.11
C ASP A 566 -10.45 1.04 -14.93
N ARG A 567 -10.42 -0.30 -14.91
CA ARG A 567 -11.43 -1.11 -15.60
C ARG A 567 -12.84 -0.94 -15.02
N ALA A 568 -12.97 -0.91 -13.69
CA ALA A 568 -14.28 -0.73 -13.05
C ALA A 568 -14.85 0.67 -13.35
N ILE A 569 -14.00 1.71 -13.32
CA ILE A 569 -14.35 3.07 -13.70
C ILE A 569 -14.82 3.10 -15.17
N ASP A 570 -14.09 2.47 -16.09
CA ASP A 570 -14.48 2.38 -17.50
C ASP A 570 -15.87 1.74 -17.69
N GLU A 571 -16.19 0.67 -16.95
CA GLU A 571 -17.51 0.02 -17.01
C GLU A 571 -18.62 0.91 -16.42
N ILE A 572 -18.35 1.60 -15.30
CA ILE A 572 -19.29 2.55 -14.67
C ILE A 572 -19.58 3.73 -15.61
N ARG A 573 -18.54 4.36 -16.17
CA ARG A 573 -18.67 5.45 -17.14
C ARG A 573 -19.30 4.98 -18.44
N GLY A 574 -18.98 3.77 -18.89
CA GLY A 574 -19.59 3.12 -20.05
C GLY A 574 -21.10 2.89 -19.90
N ALA A 575 -21.58 2.71 -18.67
CA ALA A 575 -23.01 2.63 -18.34
C ALA A 575 -23.72 4.01 -18.34
N GLY A 576 -22.95 5.11 -18.38
CA GLY A 576 -23.45 6.48 -18.32
C GLY A 576 -23.65 7.01 -16.90
N ALA A 577 -23.08 6.36 -15.89
CA ALA A 577 -23.14 6.79 -14.50
C ALA A 577 -22.02 7.80 -14.21
N GLU A 578 -22.39 9.00 -13.77
CA GLU A 578 -21.46 10.11 -13.56
C GLU A 578 -21.11 10.36 -12.09
N GLN A 579 -21.64 9.56 -11.16
CA GLN A 579 -21.36 9.65 -9.73
C GLN A 579 -19.87 9.49 -9.40
N ILE A 580 -19.47 9.91 -8.20
CA ILE A 580 -18.10 9.76 -7.71
C ILE A 580 -17.71 8.28 -7.67
N VAL A 581 -16.45 7.97 -7.97
CA VAL A 581 -15.87 6.65 -7.69
C VAL A 581 -14.92 6.74 -6.51
N PHE A 582 -15.25 6.03 -5.44
CA PHE A 582 -14.41 5.88 -4.26
C PHE A 582 -13.45 4.71 -4.48
N PHE A 583 -12.17 4.91 -4.18
CA PHE A 583 -11.15 3.88 -4.32
C PHE A 583 -10.28 3.77 -3.07
N GLU A 584 -10.01 2.54 -2.67
CA GLU A 584 -9.29 2.23 -1.43
C GLU A 584 -7.82 1.84 -1.69
N PRO A 585 -6.91 2.07 -0.72
CA PRO A 585 -5.65 1.32 -0.66
C PRO A 585 -5.91 -0.16 -0.30
N SER A 586 -4.88 -1.01 -0.28
CA SER A 586 -5.08 -2.38 0.23
C SER A 586 -5.30 -2.40 1.73
N ILE A 587 -5.79 -3.54 2.25
CA ILE A 587 -5.98 -3.81 3.68
C ILE A 587 -4.73 -3.57 4.56
N LEU A 588 -3.53 -3.50 3.95
CA LEU A 588 -2.32 -3.08 4.65
C LEU A 588 -2.47 -1.70 5.30
N TRP A 589 -3.28 -0.80 4.73
CA TRP A 589 -3.56 0.51 5.32
C TRP A 589 -4.27 0.36 6.66
N SER A 590 -5.33 -0.44 6.74
CA SER A 590 -6.08 -0.72 7.97
C SER A 590 -5.22 -1.37 9.04
N GLY A 591 -4.31 -2.28 8.65
CA GLY A 591 -3.42 -2.99 9.57
C GLY A 591 -2.17 -2.21 10.02
N LEU A 592 -1.68 -1.25 9.22
CA LEU A 592 -0.39 -0.56 9.45
C LEU A 592 -0.49 0.97 9.54
N GLY A 593 -1.62 1.57 9.15
CA GLY A 593 -1.82 3.02 9.04
C GLY A 593 -1.21 3.66 7.78
N PHE A 594 -0.73 2.85 6.83
CA PHE A 594 -0.25 3.30 5.52
C PHE A 594 -0.18 2.13 4.53
N ASP A 595 -0.25 2.45 3.25
CA ASP A 595 0.06 1.55 2.15
C ASP A 595 0.63 2.37 0.98
N THR A 596 1.24 1.68 0.04
CA THR A 596 1.64 2.17 -1.26
C THR A 596 0.46 2.58 -2.14
N GLY A 597 -0.71 1.93 -1.96
CA GLY A 597 -1.92 2.19 -2.73
C GLY A 597 -1.77 1.88 -4.23
N PRO A 598 -2.80 2.14 -5.05
CA PRO A 598 -2.73 2.07 -6.51
C PRO A 598 -1.55 2.85 -7.08
N THR A 599 -1.12 2.52 -8.30
CA THR A 599 -0.08 3.34 -8.96
C THR A 599 -0.69 4.69 -9.37
N PRO A 600 -0.12 5.84 -9.00
CA PRO A 600 -0.63 7.15 -9.43
C PRO A 600 -0.78 7.26 -10.95
N GLY A 601 -1.86 7.89 -11.40
CA GLY A 601 -2.24 7.92 -12.82
C GLY A 601 -2.73 6.56 -13.34
N PHE A 602 -3.39 5.77 -12.48
CA PHE A 602 -4.00 4.51 -12.90
C PHE A 602 -5.22 4.73 -13.80
N THR A 603 -5.86 5.89 -13.73
CA THR A 603 -7.02 6.28 -14.52
C THR A 603 -6.92 7.74 -14.98
N ASP A 604 -7.68 8.08 -16.03
CA ASP A 604 -7.86 9.44 -16.53
C ASP A 604 -9.18 10.08 -16.01
N ASP A 605 -9.92 9.39 -15.14
CA ASP A 605 -11.13 9.93 -14.49
C ASP A 605 -10.76 10.84 -13.32
N ASP A 606 -11.18 12.10 -13.40
CA ASP A 606 -10.92 13.10 -12.35
C ASP A 606 -12.01 13.08 -11.24
N ASN A 607 -13.13 12.36 -11.43
CA ASN A 607 -14.24 12.30 -10.47
C ASN A 607 -14.08 11.13 -9.49
N ILE A 608 -12.90 11.05 -8.88
CA ILE A 608 -12.48 10.00 -7.95
C ILE A 608 -12.24 10.54 -6.54
N VAL A 609 -12.49 9.73 -5.52
CA VAL A 609 -12.21 10.04 -4.11
C VAL A 609 -11.37 8.95 -3.47
N PHE A 610 -10.28 9.33 -2.80
CA PHE A 610 -9.46 8.39 -2.06
C PHE A 610 -10.14 8.03 -0.73
N SER A 611 -10.44 6.74 -0.53
CA SER A 611 -11.23 6.22 0.59
C SER A 611 -10.44 5.26 1.49
N PRO A 612 -9.40 5.69 2.22
CA PRO A 612 -8.70 4.81 3.17
C PRO A 612 -9.50 4.60 4.46
N HIS A 613 -9.25 3.48 5.13
CA HIS A 613 -9.80 3.23 6.47
C HIS A 613 -8.81 3.68 7.55
N LEU A 614 -9.26 4.59 8.41
CA LEU A 614 -8.40 5.33 9.33
C LEU A 614 -8.40 4.71 10.74
N TYR A 615 -7.93 3.46 10.81
CA TYR A 615 -7.92 2.62 12.01
C TYR A 615 -6.69 2.76 12.94
N ALA A 616 -5.82 3.76 12.73
CA ALA A 616 -4.65 3.95 13.58
C ALA A 616 -5.02 3.99 15.06
N GLU A 617 -4.22 3.31 15.88
CA GLU A 617 -4.46 3.16 17.32
C GLU A 617 -5.77 2.42 17.68
N SER A 618 -6.42 1.74 16.75
CA SER A 618 -7.61 0.91 16.98
C SER A 618 -7.32 -0.57 16.84
N ILE A 619 -7.27 -1.05 15.59
CA ILE A 619 -7.04 -2.45 15.20
C ILE A 619 -5.73 -2.65 14.45
N THR A 620 -4.87 -1.63 14.42
CA THR A 620 -3.54 -1.74 13.81
C THR A 620 -2.67 -2.73 14.57
N MET A 621 -1.73 -3.35 13.85
CA MET A 621 -0.85 -4.40 14.37
C MET A 621 -0.06 -3.98 15.62
N ASP A 622 0.23 -2.67 15.81
CA ASP A 622 0.85 -2.19 17.05
C ASP A 622 -0.01 -2.43 18.29
N ARG A 623 -1.33 -2.27 18.18
CA ARG A 623 -2.27 -2.48 19.27
C ARG A 623 -2.33 -3.95 19.67
N ASP A 624 -2.42 -4.84 18.68
CA ASP A 624 -2.39 -6.29 18.91
C ASP A 624 -1.08 -6.75 19.56
N LEU A 625 0.03 -6.13 19.20
CA LEU A 625 1.36 -6.44 19.76
C LEU A 625 1.68 -5.69 21.05
N GLY A 626 0.85 -4.73 21.47
CA GLY A 626 1.09 -3.86 22.64
C GLY A 626 2.37 -3.02 22.52
N ILE A 627 2.73 -2.60 21.30
CA ILE A 627 3.90 -1.76 21.02
C ILE A 627 3.47 -0.30 20.77
N PRO A 628 4.41 0.66 20.75
CA PRO A 628 4.08 2.04 20.38
C PRO A 628 3.41 2.11 19.00
N PRO A 629 2.49 3.07 18.78
CA PRO A 629 1.76 3.20 17.52
C PRO A 629 2.67 3.21 16.29
N ILE A 630 2.28 2.48 15.24
CA ILE A 630 2.97 2.55 13.94
C ILE A 630 2.81 3.96 13.36
N VAL A 631 1.59 4.47 13.48
CA VAL A 631 1.11 5.79 13.09
C VAL A 631 0.13 6.26 14.18
N SER A 632 0.17 7.54 14.57
CA SER A 632 -0.83 8.13 15.47
C SER A 632 -2.13 8.51 14.74
N ILE A 633 -3.25 8.69 15.47
CA ILE A 633 -4.54 9.12 14.90
C ILE A 633 -4.38 10.41 14.07
N GLU A 634 -3.65 11.41 14.56
CA GLU A 634 -3.49 12.69 13.87
C GLU A 634 -2.58 12.55 12.64
N ARG A 635 -1.59 11.65 12.71
CA ARG A 635 -0.65 11.40 11.64
C ARG A 635 -1.26 10.67 10.46
N GLN A 636 -2.13 9.68 10.69
CA GLN A 636 -2.75 8.93 9.60
C GLN A 636 -3.53 9.86 8.66
N PHE A 637 -4.21 10.88 9.18
CA PHE A 637 -4.87 11.86 8.32
C PHE A 637 -3.87 12.64 7.45
N ALA A 638 -2.72 13.06 8.00
CA ALA A 638 -1.68 13.73 7.21
C ALA A 638 -1.01 12.79 6.19
N LEU A 639 -1.00 11.48 6.44
CA LEU A 639 -0.55 10.47 5.48
C LEU A 639 -1.57 10.28 4.37
N ALA A 640 -2.84 10.08 4.74
CA ALA A 640 -3.95 9.94 3.84
C ALA A 640 -4.08 11.15 2.91
N GLN A 641 -4.02 12.38 3.45
CA GLN A 641 -4.10 13.60 2.64
C GLN A 641 -2.97 13.65 1.61
N ARG A 642 -1.73 13.34 2.00
CA ARG A 642 -0.61 13.32 1.05
C ARG A 642 -0.76 12.28 -0.04
N VAL A 643 -1.46 11.19 0.23
CA VAL A 643 -1.73 10.17 -0.77
C VAL A 643 -2.86 10.64 -1.68
N ALA A 644 -3.95 11.19 -1.13
CA ALA A 644 -5.02 11.84 -1.89
C ALA A 644 -4.47 12.94 -2.83
N ASP A 645 -3.58 13.81 -2.34
CA ASP A 645 -2.93 14.87 -3.12
C ASP A 645 -2.09 14.34 -4.31
N ILE A 646 -1.60 13.09 -4.24
CA ILE A 646 -0.87 12.47 -5.36
C ILE A 646 -1.82 12.12 -6.52
N TYR A 647 -3.09 11.87 -6.23
CA TYR A 647 -4.13 11.58 -7.20
C TYR A 647 -4.94 12.81 -7.61
N ASP A 648 -4.68 13.98 -7.01
CA ASP A 648 -5.54 15.17 -7.15
C ASP A 648 -7.00 14.90 -6.79
N ALA A 649 -7.21 14.09 -5.74
CA ALA A 649 -8.51 13.60 -5.30
C ALA A 649 -8.85 14.11 -3.89
N PRO A 650 -10.15 14.25 -3.54
CA PRO A 650 -10.58 14.43 -2.16
C PRO A 650 -10.26 13.20 -1.31
N LEU A 651 -10.22 13.41 0.01
CA LEU A 651 -10.07 12.35 1.01
C LEU A 651 -11.41 12.16 1.74
N TRP A 652 -11.86 10.91 1.85
CA TRP A 652 -13.01 10.53 2.67
C TRP A 652 -12.67 9.26 3.46
N SER A 653 -13.00 9.18 4.75
CA SER A 653 -12.68 7.98 5.54
C SER A 653 -13.83 6.97 5.48
N GLY A 654 -13.72 5.96 4.61
CA GLY A 654 -14.77 4.93 4.43
C GLY A 654 -15.08 4.13 5.69
N GLU A 655 -14.07 3.94 6.55
CA GLU A 655 -14.26 3.34 7.86
C GLU A 655 -13.32 3.91 8.92
N TYR A 656 -13.82 3.89 10.14
CA TYR A 656 -13.07 4.05 11.39
C TYR A 656 -13.95 3.58 12.55
N GLY A 657 -13.33 3.20 13.66
CA GLY A 657 -14.04 2.68 14.83
C GLY A 657 -13.04 2.33 15.92
N TYR A 658 -13.52 2.20 17.16
CA TYR A 658 -12.67 1.94 18.33
C TYR A 658 -13.31 0.90 19.26
N TRP A 659 -12.49 -0.03 19.73
CA TRP A 659 -12.88 -1.10 20.63
C TRP A 659 -11.97 -1.13 21.87
N GLY A 660 -12.49 -1.66 22.97
CA GLY A 660 -11.79 -1.75 24.26
C GLY A 660 -12.61 -1.16 25.41
N GLU A 661 -11.91 -0.61 26.40
CA GLU A 661 -12.52 0.06 27.57
C GLU A 661 -13.15 1.40 27.16
N ASP A 662 -14.34 1.69 27.70
CA ASP A 662 -15.17 2.84 27.29
C ASP A 662 -14.42 4.19 27.34
N ASP A 663 -13.72 4.50 28.44
CA ASP A 663 -12.98 5.76 28.59
C ASP A 663 -11.88 5.93 27.53
N ASP A 664 -11.22 4.83 27.12
CA ASP A 664 -10.17 4.85 26.10
C ASP A 664 -10.75 4.93 24.68
N VAL A 665 -11.91 4.33 24.45
CA VAL A 665 -12.69 4.47 23.21
C VAL A 665 -13.14 5.92 23.04
N LEU A 666 -13.73 6.52 24.08
CA LEU A 666 -14.18 7.91 24.06
C LEU A 666 -13.03 8.88 23.84
N ALA A 667 -11.89 8.69 24.52
CA ALA A 667 -10.73 9.55 24.35
C ALA A 667 -10.17 9.50 22.91
N ARG A 668 -10.15 8.32 22.28
CA ARG A 668 -9.70 8.18 20.89
C ARG A 668 -10.71 8.73 19.89
N LEU A 669 -12.01 8.52 20.11
CA LEU A 669 -13.05 9.04 19.23
C LEU A 669 -13.09 10.57 19.23
N ASN A 670 -12.90 11.22 20.39
CA ASN A 670 -12.75 12.68 20.46
C ASN A 670 -11.53 13.17 19.66
N ARG A 671 -10.37 12.52 19.79
CA ARG A 671 -9.18 12.85 18.99
C ARG A 671 -9.43 12.71 17.48
N TYR A 672 -10.18 11.68 17.07
CA TYR A 672 -10.55 11.50 15.67
C TYR A 672 -11.47 12.64 15.20
N ALA A 673 -12.52 12.96 15.96
CA ALA A 673 -13.46 14.04 15.66
C ALA A 673 -12.75 15.40 15.52
N ASP A 674 -11.85 15.72 16.45
CA ASP A 674 -11.02 16.94 16.40
C ASP A 674 -10.17 16.97 15.12
N ALA A 675 -9.51 15.85 14.78
CA ALA A 675 -8.65 15.76 13.61
C ALA A 675 -9.42 15.80 12.28
N GLU A 676 -10.64 15.26 12.26
CA GLU A 676 -11.59 15.29 11.14
C GLU A 676 -12.09 16.73 10.88
N ASP A 677 -12.44 17.47 11.93
CA ASP A 677 -12.84 18.89 11.84
C ASP A 677 -11.68 19.80 11.41
N GLU A 678 -10.50 19.60 12.01
CA GLU A 678 -9.28 20.34 11.65
C GLU A 678 -8.97 20.23 10.15
N ARG A 679 -9.39 19.14 9.51
CA ARG A 679 -9.16 18.86 8.09
C ARG A 679 -10.38 19.08 7.20
N ARG A 680 -11.56 19.36 7.78
CA ARG A 680 -12.84 19.51 7.06
C ARG A 680 -13.15 18.27 6.21
N LEU A 681 -13.06 17.09 6.83
CA LEU A 681 -13.29 15.81 6.16
C LEU A 681 -14.64 15.20 6.53
N GLY A 682 -15.10 14.32 5.66
CA GLY A 682 -16.20 13.38 5.91
C GLY A 682 -15.70 11.97 6.24
N SER A 683 -16.59 11.15 6.77
CA SER A 683 -16.32 9.77 7.16
C SER A 683 -17.58 8.93 7.31
N ALA A 684 -17.43 7.60 7.38
CA ALA A 684 -18.47 6.67 7.81
C ALA A 684 -17.98 5.80 8.98
N TYR A 685 -18.63 5.91 10.14
CA TYR A 685 -18.29 5.13 11.33
C TYR A 685 -18.64 3.65 11.16
N TRP A 686 -17.75 2.76 11.56
CA TRP A 686 -17.99 1.32 11.62
C TRP A 686 -18.51 0.94 13.01
N VAL A 687 -19.79 0.59 13.21
CA VAL A 687 -20.89 0.36 12.25
C VAL A 687 -22.24 0.72 12.91
N TRP A 688 -23.28 1.01 12.12
CA TRP A 688 -24.63 1.35 12.63
C TRP A 688 -25.23 0.23 13.49
N LYS A 689 -25.38 -0.96 12.91
CA LYS A 689 -25.89 -2.17 13.56
C LYS A 689 -24.96 -3.34 13.28
N GLN A 690 -24.92 -4.26 14.24
CA GLN A 690 -24.24 -5.54 14.07
C GLN A 690 -25.03 -6.64 14.76
N ALA A 691 -25.11 -7.81 14.14
CA ALA A 691 -25.86 -8.93 14.67
C ALA A 691 -25.01 -9.80 15.59
N CYS A 692 -25.67 -10.56 16.46
CA CYS A 692 -25.02 -11.55 17.33
C CYS A 692 -24.32 -12.71 16.58
N GLY A 693 -24.75 -13.01 15.36
CA GLY A 693 -24.19 -14.07 14.52
C GLY A 693 -23.16 -13.58 13.51
N ASP A 694 -22.81 -12.29 13.54
CA ASP A 694 -21.85 -11.69 12.62
C ASP A 694 -20.45 -12.34 12.78
N PRO A 695 -19.82 -12.83 11.68
CA PRO A 695 -18.55 -13.53 11.75
C PRO A 695 -17.35 -12.63 12.11
N GLN A 696 -17.46 -11.31 11.96
CA GLN A 696 -16.35 -10.38 12.23
C GLN A 696 -16.01 -10.29 13.72
N ASN A 697 -17.04 -10.23 14.59
CA ASN A 697 -16.85 -10.09 16.05
C ASN A 697 -16.98 -11.41 16.83
N GLY A 698 -17.32 -12.50 16.13
CA GLY A 698 -17.63 -13.75 16.81
C GLY A 698 -18.97 -13.70 17.53
N ILE A 699 -19.37 -14.86 18.07
CA ILE A 699 -20.63 -14.97 18.82
C ILE A 699 -20.40 -14.51 20.25
N GLY A 700 -20.84 -13.29 20.54
CA GLY A 700 -20.69 -12.62 21.83
C GLY A 700 -22.01 -12.52 22.62
N PRO A 701 -21.96 -11.91 23.83
CA PRO A 701 -23.17 -11.62 24.61
C PRO A 701 -23.97 -10.43 24.05
N VAL A 702 -23.36 -9.62 23.18
CA VAL A 702 -23.98 -8.47 22.52
C VAL A 702 -23.52 -8.36 21.07
N GLY A 703 -24.40 -7.87 20.19
CA GLY A 703 -24.01 -7.35 18.88
C GLY A 703 -23.42 -5.94 19.06
N ASN A 704 -22.13 -5.78 18.79
CA ASN A 704 -21.34 -4.63 19.24
C ASN A 704 -21.22 -3.53 18.17
N ALA A 705 -22.25 -2.68 18.08
CA ALA A 705 -22.35 -1.57 17.13
C ALA A 705 -22.75 -0.25 17.83
N LEU A 706 -23.12 0.78 17.07
CA LEU A 706 -23.78 1.98 17.65
C LEU A 706 -25.14 1.60 18.26
N MET A 707 -25.92 0.86 17.48
CA MET A 707 -27.20 0.28 17.90
C MET A 707 -26.99 -1.15 18.37
N MET A 708 -26.85 -1.32 19.69
CA MET A 708 -26.48 -2.58 20.33
C MET A 708 -27.61 -3.62 20.25
N GLN A 709 -27.24 -4.90 20.16
CA GLN A 709 -28.17 -6.03 20.28
C GLN A 709 -27.86 -6.85 21.54
N ASP A 710 -28.88 -7.27 22.30
CA ASP A 710 -28.76 -8.25 23.37
C ASP A 710 -28.89 -9.66 22.79
N CYS A 711 -27.82 -10.46 22.87
CA CYS A 711 -27.80 -11.80 22.30
C CYS A 711 -28.52 -12.86 23.14
N GLU A 712 -28.84 -12.58 24.41
CA GLU A 712 -29.66 -13.48 25.22
C GLU A 712 -31.13 -13.39 24.81
N THR A 713 -31.62 -12.18 24.51
CA THR A 713 -33.02 -11.93 24.16
C THR A 713 -33.27 -11.88 22.65
N GLY A 714 -32.23 -11.59 21.86
CA GLY A 714 -32.30 -11.32 20.42
C GLY A 714 -32.83 -9.93 20.07
N GLY A 715 -33.19 -9.11 21.06
CA GLY A 715 -33.74 -7.76 20.90
C GLY A 715 -32.69 -6.66 21.06
N ASP A 716 -33.14 -5.42 21.01
CA ASP A 716 -32.26 -4.25 21.13
C ASP A 716 -31.76 -4.07 22.56
N ALA A 717 -30.50 -3.66 22.68
CA ALA A 717 -29.88 -3.20 23.91
C ALA A 717 -29.72 -1.67 23.85
N PRO A 718 -29.44 -0.99 24.98
CA PRO A 718 -29.19 0.45 24.97
C PRO A 718 -28.09 0.82 23.97
N PRO A 719 -28.30 1.86 23.12
CA PRO A 719 -27.30 2.29 22.16
C PRO A 719 -26.09 2.90 22.86
N LYS A 720 -24.99 3.05 22.11
CA LYS A 720 -23.76 3.72 22.58
C LYS A 720 -23.94 5.24 22.55
N SER A 721 -24.80 5.78 23.42
CA SER A 721 -25.14 7.20 23.47
C SER A 721 -23.93 8.12 23.55
N ASP A 722 -22.92 7.74 24.33
CA ASP A 722 -21.72 8.57 24.53
C ASP A 722 -20.87 8.66 23.24
N LEU A 723 -20.89 7.64 22.38
CA LEU A 723 -20.27 7.72 21.07
C LEU A 723 -21.12 8.52 20.09
N LEU A 724 -22.45 8.30 20.11
CA LEU A 724 -23.40 9.03 19.27
C LEU A 724 -23.34 10.54 19.55
N GLU A 725 -23.15 10.98 20.79
CA GLU A 725 -22.96 12.39 21.14
C GLU A 725 -21.75 13.02 20.41
N ILE A 726 -20.63 12.30 20.31
CA ILE A 726 -19.43 12.77 19.58
C ILE A 726 -19.67 12.74 18.06
N LEU A 727 -20.32 11.69 17.56
CA LEU A 727 -20.57 11.49 16.13
C LEU A 727 -21.63 12.46 15.58
N SER A 728 -22.58 12.88 16.41
CA SER A 728 -23.68 13.82 16.07
C SER A 728 -23.34 15.29 16.28
N ARG A 729 -22.07 15.62 16.59
CA ARG A 729 -21.63 17.01 16.78
C ARG A 729 -21.98 17.89 15.58
N ALA A 730 -22.15 19.18 15.82
CA ALA A 730 -22.48 20.14 14.79
C ALA A 730 -21.46 20.15 13.65
N TYR A 731 -21.92 20.26 12.40
CA TYR A 731 -21.04 20.38 11.23
C TYR A 731 -21.79 20.98 10.03
N PRO A 732 -21.10 21.64 9.08
CA PRO A 732 -21.70 22.03 7.82
C PRO A 732 -21.91 20.79 6.94
N GLN A 733 -23.16 20.45 6.64
CA GLN A 733 -23.49 19.43 5.65
C GLN A 733 -23.16 19.94 4.24
N ALA A 734 -23.42 21.22 3.98
CA ALA A 734 -23.00 21.94 2.77
C ALA A 734 -22.53 23.36 3.10
N ALA A 735 -21.51 23.85 2.38
CA ALA A 735 -20.87 25.14 2.63
C ALA A 735 -20.49 25.85 1.32
N PRO A 736 -20.93 27.11 1.08
CA PRO A 736 -20.55 27.86 -0.11
C PRO A 736 -19.05 27.97 -0.34
N GLY A 737 -18.58 27.52 -1.52
CA GLY A 737 -17.16 27.53 -1.85
C GLY A 737 -16.37 26.55 -1.00
N VAL A 738 -15.30 27.02 -0.36
CA VAL A 738 -14.36 26.17 0.41
C VAL A 738 -14.34 26.59 1.87
N LEU A 739 -14.41 25.61 2.76
CA LEU A 739 -14.23 25.80 4.19
C LEU A 739 -12.75 26.12 4.50
N ALA A 740 -12.53 27.18 5.26
CA ALA A 740 -11.23 27.60 5.75
C ALA A 740 -10.91 27.04 7.14
N SER A 741 -11.93 26.88 7.99
CA SER A 741 -11.79 26.29 9.33
C SER A 741 -13.11 25.70 9.81
N LEU A 742 -13.01 24.68 10.66
CA LEU A 742 -14.11 24.03 11.35
C LEU A 742 -13.60 23.53 12.71
N GLU A 743 -14.33 23.83 13.77
CA GLU A 743 -14.18 23.26 15.12
C GLU A 743 -15.59 23.06 15.67
N ALA A 744 -15.88 21.86 16.20
CA ALA A 744 -17.16 21.57 16.83
C ALA A 744 -17.00 20.74 18.10
N ASP A 745 -17.87 21.00 19.08
CA ASP A 745 -17.97 20.26 20.35
C ASP A 745 -19.46 20.19 20.74
N GLY A 746 -20.09 19.03 20.50
CA GLY A 746 -21.54 18.88 20.60
C GLY A 746 -22.28 19.89 19.72
N ALA A 747 -23.10 20.75 20.33
CA ALA A 747 -23.85 21.81 19.63
C ALA A 747 -23.04 23.10 19.37
N ALA A 748 -21.85 23.23 19.98
CA ALA A 748 -20.97 24.36 19.76
C ALA A 748 -20.23 24.18 18.44
N ILE A 749 -20.25 25.20 17.58
CA ILE A 749 -19.53 25.20 16.30
C ILE A 749 -18.88 26.56 16.05
N ASP A 750 -17.70 26.55 15.44
CA ASP A 750 -17.04 27.70 14.82
C ASP A 750 -16.56 27.28 13.43
N LEU A 751 -17.11 27.91 12.39
CA LEU A 751 -16.72 27.66 11.01
C LEU A 751 -16.45 28.96 10.27
N ALA A 752 -15.52 28.88 9.33
CA ALA A 752 -15.26 29.93 8.35
C ALA A 752 -15.12 29.32 6.96
N GLY A 753 -15.56 30.05 5.95
CA GLY A 753 -15.41 29.66 4.55
C GLY A 753 -15.33 30.87 3.63
N THR A 754 -15.10 30.60 2.36
CA THR A 754 -15.02 31.63 1.33
C THR A 754 -15.59 31.09 0.01
N THR A 755 -16.33 31.92 -0.70
CA THR A 755 -16.84 31.61 -2.03
C THR A 755 -16.58 32.76 -3.01
N ASP A 756 -16.14 32.41 -4.22
CA ASP A 756 -15.92 33.36 -5.31
C ASP A 756 -17.24 33.77 -6.01
N ALA A 757 -18.26 32.93 -5.89
CA ALA A 757 -19.59 33.16 -6.44
C ALA A 757 -20.63 33.07 -5.33
N GLY A 758 -21.50 34.09 -5.23
CA GLY A 758 -22.55 34.10 -4.23
C GLY A 758 -23.46 32.87 -4.34
N SER A 759 -23.62 32.13 -3.25
CA SER A 759 -24.43 30.91 -3.16
C SER A 759 -25.32 30.94 -1.92
N CYS A 760 -26.46 30.25 -1.98
CA CYS A 760 -27.37 30.02 -0.86
C CYS A 760 -27.32 28.57 -0.33
N GLY A 761 -26.28 27.80 -0.68
CA GLY A 761 -26.11 26.40 -0.30
C GLY A 761 -25.44 26.18 1.06
N LEU A 762 -25.51 27.15 1.99
CA LEU A 762 -25.06 26.88 3.36
C LEU A 762 -26.13 26.05 4.06
N GLU A 763 -25.72 24.93 4.63
CA GLU A 763 -26.54 24.04 5.44
C GLU A 763 -25.72 23.46 6.59
N VAL A 764 -26.11 23.75 7.83
CA VAL A 764 -25.37 23.36 9.04
C VAL A 764 -26.28 22.60 9.99
N TRP A 765 -25.88 21.37 10.31
CA TRP A 765 -26.48 20.57 11.37
C TRP A 765 -26.01 21.04 12.75
N ILE A 766 -26.94 21.17 13.69
CA ILE A 766 -26.66 21.47 15.10
C ILE A 766 -27.52 20.56 15.98
N PRO A 767 -26.93 19.65 16.78
CA PRO A 767 -27.68 18.74 17.62
C PRO A 767 -28.35 19.44 18.82
N GLY A 768 -29.40 18.84 19.34
CA GLY A 768 -30.02 19.19 20.61
C GLY A 768 -31.35 19.95 20.51
N SER A 769 -32.13 19.92 21.59
CA SER A 769 -33.50 20.45 21.62
C SER A 769 -33.60 21.97 21.77
N ALA A 770 -32.49 22.67 22.04
CA ALA A 770 -32.49 24.11 22.26
C ALA A 770 -32.17 24.85 20.96
N GLU A 771 -32.99 25.82 20.58
CA GLU A 771 -32.73 26.66 19.40
C GLU A 771 -31.35 27.33 19.51
N PRO A 772 -30.45 27.14 18.52
CA PRO A 772 -29.09 27.63 18.60
C PRO A 772 -29.02 29.16 18.48
N ASP A 773 -28.20 29.80 19.33
CA ASP A 773 -27.87 31.23 19.20
C ASP A 773 -26.75 31.40 18.16
N VAL A 774 -27.14 31.60 16.90
CA VAL A 774 -26.23 31.66 15.76
C VAL A 774 -25.71 33.09 15.55
N GLN A 775 -24.37 33.22 15.55
CA GLN A 775 -23.66 34.45 15.20
C GLN A 775 -23.02 34.29 13.82
N VAL A 776 -23.34 35.21 12.91
CA VAL A 776 -22.83 35.14 11.53
C VAL A 776 -22.12 36.43 11.12
N THR A 777 -21.11 36.28 10.26
CA THR A 777 -20.49 37.36 9.48
C THR A 777 -20.47 36.95 8.01
N GLY A 778 -20.82 37.85 7.09
CA GLY A 778 -20.81 37.53 5.64
C GLY A 778 -21.96 36.63 5.16
N ILE A 779 -22.82 36.14 6.07
CA ILE A 779 -23.99 35.32 5.75
C ILE A 779 -25.27 36.18 5.81
N THR A 780 -26.13 36.01 4.81
CA THR A 780 -27.44 36.65 4.70
C THR A 780 -28.54 35.60 4.61
N LYS A 781 -29.80 36.00 4.80
CA LYS A 781 -30.97 35.09 4.79
C LYS A 781 -30.81 33.87 5.70
N VAL A 782 -30.29 34.09 6.91
CA VAL A 782 -30.15 33.00 7.87
C VAL A 782 -31.53 32.52 8.31
N GLU A 783 -31.78 31.23 8.15
CA GLU A 783 -32.98 30.56 8.62
C GLU A 783 -32.58 29.37 9.49
N THR A 784 -33.28 29.18 10.61
CA THR A 784 -33.04 28.10 11.56
C THR A 784 -34.31 27.27 11.64
N THR A 785 -34.22 25.98 11.31
CA THR A 785 -35.36 25.07 11.22
C THR A 785 -35.20 23.92 12.20
N GLU A 786 -36.19 23.71 13.06
CA GLU A 786 -36.24 22.55 13.96
C GLU A 786 -36.48 21.28 13.14
N VAL A 787 -35.64 20.27 13.35
CA VAL A 787 -35.74 18.94 12.75
C VAL A 787 -35.64 17.89 13.86
N PRO A 788 -35.98 16.61 13.62
CA PRO A 788 -35.71 15.57 14.61
C PRO A 788 -34.25 15.61 15.10
N GLY A 789 -34.06 15.55 16.41
CA GLY A 789 -32.74 15.52 17.06
C GLY A 789 -31.99 16.84 17.16
N GLY A 790 -32.34 17.86 16.37
CA GLY A 790 -31.58 19.10 16.30
C GLY A 790 -32.17 20.19 15.41
N TRP A 791 -31.28 20.92 14.75
CA TRP A 791 -31.61 22.10 13.95
C TRP A 791 -30.76 22.13 12.68
N ILE A 792 -31.38 22.59 11.59
CA ILE A 792 -30.69 22.95 10.36
C ILE A 792 -30.65 24.48 10.24
N VAL A 793 -29.45 25.03 10.10
CA VAL A 793 -29.22 26.46 9.84
C VAL A 793 -28.81 26.63 8.38
N THR A 794 -29.58 27.41 7.62
CA THR A 794 -29.29 27.72 6.23
C THR A 794 -28.93 29.19 6.02
N GLY A 795 -28.31 29.53 4.90
CA GLY A 795 -27.99 30.92 4.56
C GLY A 795 -27.30 31.11 3.22
N CYS A 796 -27.08 32.38 2.85
CA CYS A 796 -26.35 32.75 1.64
C CYS A 796 -25.07 33.53 1.94
N ALA A 797 -23.97 33.15 1.30
CA ALA A 797 -22.67 33.81 1.40
C ALA A 797 -22.22 34.35 0.03
N ASP A 798 -21.46 35.45 0.05
CA ASP A 798 -20.83 36.07 -1.12
C ASP A 798 -19.48 36.66 -0.67
N GLY A 799 -18.39 35.90 -0.87
CA GLY A 799 -17.07 36.14 -0.29
C GLY A 799 -16.83 35.40 1.03
N ASP A 800 -15.97 35.97 1.88
CA ASP A 800 -15.61 35.41 3.18
C ASP A 800 -16.79 35.44 4.17
N TYR A 801 -17.02 34.33 4.88
CA TYR A 801 -18.08 34.20 5.87
C TYR A 801 -17.65 33.40 7.09
N THR A 802 -18.36 33.61 8.20
CA THR A 802 -18.21 32.85 9.44
C THR A 802 -19.57 32.56 10.06
N LEU A 803 -19.69 31.40 10.71
CA LEU A 803 -20.83 31.04 11.56
C LEU A 803 -20.29 30.45 12.86
N SER A 804 -20.83 30.91 13.99
CA SER A 804 -20.54 30.32 15.29
C SER A 804 -21.76 30.26 16.19
N THR A 805 -21.77 29.32 17.13
CA THR A 805 -22.79 29.22 18.19
C THR A 805 -22.17 29.49 19.56
N THR A 806 -22.95 30.03 20.50
CA THR A 806 -22.48 30.22 21.87
C THR A 806 -22.32 28.88 22.59
N ARG A 807 -21.13 28.63 23.14
CA ARG A 807 -20.84 27.52 24.07
C ARG A 807 -21.65 27.59 25.35
#